data_AF-A0A286XL07-F1
#
_entry.id   AF-A0A286XL07-F1
#
_cell.length_a   1.000
_cell.length_b   1.000
_cell.length_c   1.000
_cell.angle_alpha   90.00
_cell.angle_beta   90.00
_cell.angle_gamma   90.00
#
_symmetry.space_group_name_H-M   'P 1'
#
loop_
_entity.id
_entity.type
_entity.pdbx_description
1 polymer ?
#
loop_
_entity_poly.entity_id
_entity_poly.type
_entity_poly.pdbx_seq_one_letter_code
_entity_poly.pdbx_strand_id
1 'polypeptide(L)'
;MAPWRKTETERHGVAIYNFQGTGSPQLTLQIGDVVRIQETCGDWYRGYLMKHKMLQGIFPTSFIHIKEVTVEKRRNIENIIPAEIPLAQEVTTTLWEWGSIWKQLYVASKKERFLQVQSMMYDLMEWRSQLLSGTLPKDELKELKQKVTSKIDYGNKILELDLTVRDEDGNILDPDNTSVISLFHAHEEATEKITERIKEEMSKDQPDYGMYSRISSSPTHSLYVFVRNFVCRIGEDAELFMSLYDPHKQMVISENYLVRWGSRGFPKEIEMLNNLKVVFTDLGNKDLNRDKIYLICQIVRVGKMDLKDTNTKKCTQGLRRPFGVAVMDITDIIKGKAESDEEKQHFIPFHPVTAENDFLHTLLGKVIASKGDSGGQGLWVTMKMLVGDIIQIRKDYPHLVDRTTVVARKLGFPEIIMPGDVRNDIYITILQGDFDKYNKTTQRNVEVIMCVCAEDGKTLPNAICVGAGDKPMNEYRSVVYYQVKQPRWMETVKVAVPIEDMQRIHLRFMFRHRSSLESKDKGEKNFAMSYVKLMKEDGTTLHDGCHDLVVLKGDSKKMEDASAYLTLPSYRHHVENKGATLSRSYSSVGGLSVSSRDVFSISTLVCSTKLTQNVGLLGLLKWRMKPQLLQENLEKLKIVDGEEVMKFLQDTLDALFNIMMEHSQSDEYDILVFDALIYIVGLIADRKFQHFNTVLEAYIQQHFSATLAYKKLMTVLKTYLDTSSRGEQCESILRTLKALEYVFKFIVRSRTLFSQLYEGKEQMEFEESMRRLFESINNLMKSQHKTTILLQVAALKYIPSVLHDVEMVFDAKLLSQLLYEFYTCIPPVKLQKQKVQSMNEIVQSNLFKKQECRDILLPVITKELKELLEPKDELQHQALEKKYCVELLNSILEVLSSQDAAFTYHHIQEIMVQLLRTVNRTVITMGRDHVLIVSISFSLAKCFKCFWLLASVLATTGCVSVSSTVLCPNSHSGMDIWLWPKHVHALAHFHTESMLLSCLESFLCC
;
A
#
# COMPACT_ATOMS: atom_id res chain seq x y z
N MET A 1 20.91 44.71 -53.96
CA MET A 1 20.37 43.48 -53.33
C MET A 1 20.94 43.37 -51.93
N ALA A 2 20.16 42.86 -50.97
CA ALA A 2 20.68 42.61 -49.63
C ALA A 2 21.83 41.58 -49.68
N PRO A 3 22.90 41.70 -48.87
CA PRO A 3 23.94 40.69 -48.78
C PRO A 3 23.47 39.48 -47.97
N TRP A 4 24.02 38.29 -48.26
CA TRP A 4 23.86 37.11 -47.42
C TRP A 4 24.46 37.35 -46.03
N ARG A 5 23.66 37.18 -44.97
CA ARG A 5 24.07 37.36 -43.57
C ARG A 5 23.92 36.04 -42.84
N LYS A 6 24.93 35.67 -42.04
CA LYS A 6 24.87 34.49 -41.18
C LYS A 6 23.79 34.67 -40.11
N THR A 7 22.92 33.68 -39.94
CA THR A 7 21.85 33.74 -38.94
C THR A 7 22.35 33.19 -37.59
N GLU A 8 22.22 33.99 -36.53
CA GLU A 8 22.58 33.56 -35.18
C GLU A 8 21.40 32.94 -34.42
N THR A 9 20.18 33.40 -34.70
CA THR A 9 18.91 33.00 -34.07
C THR A 9 18.14 31.96 -34.91
N GLU A 10 18.03 32.16 -36.21
CA GLU A 10 17.30 31.32 -37.15
C GLU A 10 18.19 30.18 -37.65
N ARG A 11 18.40 29.20 -36.77
CA ARG A 11 19.38 28.13 -36.95
C ARG A 11 18.75 26.82 -37.47
N HIS A 12 17.50 26.52 -37.13
CA HIS A 12 16.77 25.34 -37.58
C HIS A 12 15.37 25.69 -38.05
N GLY A 13 14.90 25.04 -39.11
CA GLY A 13 13.54 25.21 -39.63
C GLY A 13 12.96 23.93 -40.21
N VAL A 14 11.64 23.91 -40.34
CA VAL A 14 10.87 22.86 -41.01
C VAL A 14 10.15 23.48 -42.20
N ALA A 15 10.20 22.80 -43.35
CA ALA A 15 9.44 23.20 -44.52
C ALA A 15 7.93 23.03 -44.26
N ILE A 16 7.16 24.11 -44.35
CA ILE A 16 5.69 24.10 -44.17
C ILE A 16 4.93 23.87 -45.48
N TYR A 17 5.63 23.92 -46.61
CA TYR A 17 5.05 23.69 -47.93
C TYR A 17 6.08 23.07 -48.87
N ASN A 18 5.60 22.38 -49.91
CA ASN A 18 6.47 21.84 -50.96
C ASN A 18 7.06 22.99 -51.79
N PHE A 19 8.39 23.10 -51.83
CA PHE A 19 9.11 24.05 -52.67
C PHE A 19 9.85 23.29 -53.77
N GLN A 20 9.36 23.39 -55.00
CA GLN A 20 10.04 22.82 -56.16
C GLN A 20 11.05 23.82 -56.71
N GLY A 21 12.33 23.59 -56.44
CA GLY A 21 13.41 24.45 -56.94
C GLY A 21 13.62 24.28 -58.45
N THR A 22 13.90 25.38 -59.15
CA THR A 22 14.18 25.37 -60.60
C THR A 22 15.64 24.99 -60.94
N GLY A 23 16.32 24.27 -60.05
CA GLY A 23 17.75 23.94 -60.13
C GLY A 23 18.65 24.87 -59.31
N SER A 24 19.95 24.53 -59.21
CA SER A 24 20.93 25.31 -58.43
C SER A 24 20.91 26.79 -58.83
N PRO A 25 20.80 27.73 -57.87
CA PRO A 25 21.06 27.58 -56.44
C PRO A 25 19.87 27.12 -55.57
N GLN A 26 18.68 26.90 -56.13
CA GLN A 26 17.48 26.58 -55.35
C GLN A 26 17.46 25.13 -54.87
N LEU A 27 17.27 24.92 -53.57
CA LEU A 27 17.13 23.60 -52.96
C LEU A 27 15.66 23.19 -52.96
N THR A 28 15.33 22.10 -53.64
CA THR A 28 13.98 21.52 -53.57
C THR A 28 13.70 20.98 -52.18
N LEU A 29 12.56 21.36 -51.60
CA LEU A 29 12.11 20.93 -50.27
C LEU A 29 10.70 20.32 -50.36
N GLN A 30 10.46 19.29 -49.58
CA GLN A 30 9.14 18.73 -49.35
C GLN A 30 8.60 19.19 -48.00
N ILE A 31 7.28 19.25 -47.89
CA ILE A 31 6.59 19.56 -46.64
C ILE A 31 7.06 18.60 -45.54
N GLY A 32 7.48 19.15 -44.41
CA GLY A 32 8.03 18.42 -43.27
C GLY A 32 9.56 18.24 -43.28
N ASP A 33 10.26 18.66 -44.35
CA ASP A 33 11.73 18.58 -44.37
C ASP A 33 12.37 19.48 -43.32
N VAL A 34 13.24 18.88 -42.50
CA VAL A 34 14.01 19.59 -41.49
C VAL A 34 15.29 20.12 -42.11
N VAL A 35 15.44 21.44 -42.13
CA VAL A 35 16.58 22.13 -42.72
C VAL A 35 17.40 22.85 -41.67
N ARG A 36 18.72 22.86 -41.90
CA ARG A 36 19.67 23.71 -41.17
C ARG A 36 19.86 24.99 -41.95
N ILE A 37 19.56 26.13 -41.33
CA ILE A 37 19.77 27.45 -41.94
C ILE A 37 21.16 27.95 -41.53
N GLN A 38 21.90 28.47 -42.49
CA GLN A 38 23.24 29.03 -42.30
C GLN A 38 23.26 30.54 -42.54
N GLU A 39 22.60 30.98 -43.61
CA GLU A 39 22.57 32.38 -44.03
C GLU A 39 21.15 32.79 -44.47
N THR A 40 20.86 34.09 -44.40
CA THR A 40 19.62 34.70 -44.87
C THR A 40 19.92 35.89 -45.78
N CYS A 41 19.10 36.09 -46.81
CA CYS A 41 19.20 37.17 -47.77
C CYS A 41 17.79 37.58 -48.22
N GLY A 42 17.23 38.60 -47.57
CA GLY A 42 15.85 39.04 -47.83
C GLY A 42 14.86 37.92 -47.55
N ASP A 43 14.06 37.54 -48.56
CA ASP A 43 13.06 36.48 -48.47
C ASP A 43 13.61 35.08 -48.76
N TRP A 44 14.93 34.89 -48.72
CA TRP A 44 15.58 33.61 -48.98
C TRP A 44 16.52 33.20 -47.85
N TYR A 45 16.40 31.94 -47.44
CA TYR A 45 17.38 31.25 -46.63
C TYR A 45 18.38 30.48 -47.49
N ARG A 46 19.57 30.24 -46.95
CA ARG A 46 20.57 29.31 -47.48
C ARG A 46 20.94 28.32 -46.41
N GLY A 47 20.92 27.05 -46.77
CA GLY A 47 21.08 25.97 -45.82
C GLY A 47 21.13 24.61 -46.49
N TYR A 48 21.02 23.56 -45.69
CA TYR A 48 21.03 22.18 -46.15
C TYR A 48 19.99 21.32 -45.42
N LEU A 49 19.63 20.20 -46.02
CA LEU A 49 18.72 19.22 -45.42
C LEU A 49 19.42 18.43 -44.31
N MET A 50 18.82 18.29 -43.12
CA MET A 50 19.49 17.60 -42.00
C MET A 50 19.81 16.12 -42.30
N LYS A 51 18.94 15.44 -43.07
CA LYS A 51 19.18 14.05 -43.51
C LYS A 51 20.25 13.93 -44.58
N HIS A 52 20.45 14.98 -45.38
CA HIS A 52 21.38 15.00 -46.51
C HIS A 52 22.19 16.30 -46.50
N LYS A 53 23.20 16.35 -45.62
CA LYS A 53 24.07 17.53 -45.42
C LYS A 53 24.76 18.03 -46.70
N MET A 54 24.89 17.17 -47.71
CA MET A 54 25.51 17.48 -49.00
C MET A 54 24.60 18.29 -49.94
N LEU A 55 23.28 18.26 -49.72
CA LEU A 55 22.30 19.00 -50.50
C LEU A 55 22.12 20.39 -49.90
N GLN A 56 22.95 21.32 -50.34
CA GLN A 56 22.94 22.72 -49.91
C GLN A 56 22.35 23.61 -51.02
N GLY A 57 21.55 24.59 -50.65
CA GLY A 57 21.04 25.59 -51.58
C GLY A 57 20.21 26.65 -50.89
N ILE A 58 19.53 27.46 -51.68
CA ILE A 58 18.66 28.54 -51.23
C ILE A 58 17.19 28.11 -51.29
N PHE A 59 16.40 28.54 -50.31
CA PHE A 59 14.98 28.24 -50.22
C PHE A 59 14.22 29.42 -49.60
N PRO A 60 12.96 29.69 -49.99
CA PRO A 60 12.24 30.88 -49.53
C PRO A 60 11.97 30.85 -48.02
N THR A 61 12.06 32.01 -47.37
CA THR A 61 11.74 32.16 -45.94
C THR A 61 10.28 31.82 -45.64
N SER A 62 9.37 32.18 -46.55
CA SER A 62 7.92 31.93 -46.43
C SER A 62 7.53 30.45 -46.44
N PHE A 63 8.44 29.56 -46.85
CA PHE A 63 8.21 28.12 -46.90
C PHE A 63 8.79 27.40 -45.68
N ILE A 64 9.41 28.12 -44.75
CA ILE A 64 10.09 27.55 -43.59
C ILE A 64 9.50 28.11 -42.29
N HIS A 65 9.12 27.21 -41.39
CA HIS A 65 8.82 27.54 -40.01
C HIS A 65 10.06 27.31 -39.14
N ILE A 66 10.53 28.35 -38.47
CA ILE A 66 11.69 28.29 -37.58
C ILE A 66 11.34 27.53 -36.31
N LYS A 67 12.19 26.58 -35.90
CA LYS A 67 12.07 25.87 -34.61
C LYS A 67 13.06 26.46 -33.61
N GLU A 68 12.66 26.52 -32.35
CA GLU A 68 13.53 26.97 -31.25
C GLU A 68 14.62 25.95 -30.91
N VAL A 69 15.77 26.44 -30.48
CA VAL A 69 17.00 25.64 -30.34
C VAL A 69 17.86 26.19 -29.21
N THR A 70 18.31 25.34 -28.30
CA THR A 70 19.31 25.63 -27.26
C THR A 70 20.71 25.33 -27.79
N VAL A 71 21.68 26.19 -27.48
CA VAL A 71 23.08 26.04 -27.93
C VAL A 71 23.95 25.73 -26.73
N GLU A 72 24.49 24.51 -26.65
CA GLU A 72 25.54 24.15 -25.70
C GLU A 72 26.92 24.26 -26.36
N LYS A 73 27.79 25.10 -25.79
CA LYS A 73 29.21 25.17 -26.20
C LYS A 73 30.02 24.17 -25.37
N ARG A 74 30.36 23.01 -25.96
CA ARG A 74 31.34 22.07 -25.36
C ARG A 74 32.62 22.07 -26.21
N ARG A 75 33.76 22.42 -25.59
CA ARG A 75 35.16 22.24 -26.07
C ARG A 75 35.33 22.39 -27.61
N ASN A 76 35.10 23.59 -28.14
CA ASN A 76 35.24 23.98 -29.56
C ASN A 76 34.27 23.36 -30.60
N ILE A 77 33.22 22.66 -30.17
CA ILE A 77 32.12 22.21 -31.04
C ILE A 77 30.81 22.83 -30.53
N GLU A 78 30.11 23.60 -31.38
CA GLU A 78 28.77 24.09 -31.07
C GLU A 78 27.77 22.94 -31.25
N ASN A 79 27.34 22.32 -30.15
CA ASN A 79 26.25 21.36 -30.16
C ASN A 79 24.93 22.10 -30.03
N ILE A 80 24.06 21.90 -31.01
CA ILE A 80 22.84 22.66 -31.17
C ILE A 80 21.68 21.69 -30.90
N ILE A 81 21.04 21.83 -29.74
CA ILE A 81 19.99 20.94 -29.24
C ILE A 81 18.64 21.59 -29.53
N PRO A 82 17.68 20.94 -30.22
CA PRO A 82 16.35 21.51 -30.41
C PRO A 82 15.68 21.77 -29.04
N ALA A 83 14.90 22.84 -28.91
CA ALA A 83 14.19 23.18 -27.66
C ALA A 83 13.06 22.19 -27.31
N GLU A 84 12.79 21.22 -28.19
CA GLU A 84 11.87 20.11 -27.94
C GLU A 84 12.39 19.21 -26.82
N ILE A 85 11.48 18.64 -26.02
CA ILE A 85 11.80 17.66 -24.99
C ILE A 85 12.67 16.54 -25.61
N PRO A 86 13.83 16.19 -25.01
CA PRO A 86 14.75 15.17 -25.57
C PRO A 86 14.04 13.84 -25.89
N LEU A 87 13.11 13.43 -25.05
CA LEU A 87 12.30 12.22 -25.26
C LEU A 87 11.44 12.27 -26.53
N ALA A 88 10.91 13.44 -26.92
CA ALA A 88 10.13 13.57 -28.16
C ALA A 88 11.03 13.42 -29.40
N GLN A 89 12.29 13.84 -29.30
CA GLN A 89 13.30 13.63 -30.35
C GLN A 89 13.65 12.14 -30.44
N GLU A 90 13.86 11.49 -29.31
CA GLU A 90 14.10 10.05 -29.21
C GLU A 90 12.95 9.23 -29.82
N VAL A 91 11.69 9.53 -29.48
CA VAL A 91 10.53 8.87 -30.11
C VAL A 91 10.56 9.05 -31.62
N THR A 92 10.94 10.24 -32.09
CA THR A 92 11.04 10.50 -33.53
C THR A 92 12.10 9.61 -34.17
N THR A 93 13.31 9.53 -33.62
CA THR A 93 14.39 8.67 -34.15
C THR A 93 14.02 7.19 -34.09
N THR A 94 13.43 6.74 -32.99
CA THR A 94 12.95 5.35 -32.83
C THR A 94 11.91 5.01 -33.89
N LEU A 95 10.93 5.88 -34.16
CA LEU A 95 9.93 5.66 -35.21
C LEU A 95 10.54 5.61 -36.61
N TRP A 96 11.62 6.35 -36.88
CA TRP A 96 12.34 6.27 -38.16
C TRP A 96 13.04 4.92 -38.33
N GLU A 97 13.76 4.46 -37.30
CA GLU A 97 14.47 3.18 -37.31
C GLU A 97 13.49 2.01 -37.39
N TRP A 98 12.48 2.00 -36.52
CA TRP A 98 11.42 0.99 -36.52
C TRP A 98 10.63 1.03 -37.82
N GLY A 99 10.36 2.20 -38.39
CA GLY A 99 9.68 2.32 -39.68
C GLY A 99 10.47 1.72 -40.84
N SER A 100 11.80 1.77 -40.79
CA SER A 100 12.68 1.08 -41.76
C SER A 100 12.56 -0.44 -41.60
N ILE A 101 12.68 -0.94 -40.37
CA ILE A 101 12.60 -2.37 -40.06
C ILE A 101 11.18 -2.91 -40.33
N TRP A 102 10.14 -2.14 -40.03
CA TRP A 102 8.74 -2.48 -40.25
C TRP A 102 8.45 -2.73 -41.74
N LYS A 103 9.02 -1.92 -42.63
CA LYS A 103 8.96 -2.17 -44.08
C LYS A 103 9.69 -3.47 -44.45
N GLN A 104 10.83 -3.75 -43.82
CA GLN A 104 11.55 -5.02 -44.04
C GLN A 104 10.74 -6.22 -43.53
N LEU A 105 10.05 -6.11 -42.39
CA LEU A 105 9.18 -7.15 -41.84
C LEU A 105 7.99 -7.46 -42.76
N TYR A 106 7.43 -6.43 -43.41
CA TYR A 106 6.42 -6.59 -44.45
C TYR A 106 6.95 -7.38 -45.65
N VAL A 107 8.12 -6.99 -46.17
CA VAL A 107 8.77 -7.67 -47.29
C VAL A 107 9.13 -9.12 -46.93
N ALA A 108 9.58 -9.36 -45.69
CA ALA A 108 9.88 -10.67 -45.14
C ALA A 108 8.63 -11.51 -44.77
N SER A 109 7.41 -11.00 -45.01
CA SER A 109 6.13 -11.67 -44.74
C SER A 109 5.92 -12.10 -43.28
N LYS A 110 6.58 -11.46 -42.31
CA LYS A 110 6.42 -11.73 -40.86
C LYS A 110 5.24 -10.95 -40.28
N LYS A 111 4.01 -11.38 -40.60
CA LYS A 111 2.76 -10.65 -40.30
C LYS A 111 2.54 -10.33 -38.82
N GLU A 112 2.89 -11.25 -37.92
CA GLU A 112 2.70 -11.07 -36.46
C GLU A 112 3.57 -9.91 -35.93
N ARG A 113 4.88 -9.97 -36.18
CA ARG A 113 5.81 -8.90 -35.79
C ARG A 113 5.49 -7.57 -36.48
N PHE A 114 5.04 -7.63 -37.74
CA PHE A 114 4.62 -6.43 -38.48
C PHE A 114 3.43 -5.72 -37.81
N LEU A 115 2.37 -6.45 -37.45
CA LEU A 115 1.20 -5.88 -36.77
C LEU A 115 1.53 -5.41 -35.35
N GLN A 116 2.35 -6.17 -34.63
CA GLN A 116 2.81 -5.80 -33.28
C GLN A 116 3.55 -4.46 -33.30
N VAL A 117 4.57 -4.33 -34.14
CA VAL A 117 5.37 -3.10 -34.25
C VAL A 117 4.50 -1.94 -34.76
N GLN A 118 3.58 -2.18 -35.69
CA GLN A 118 2.64 -1.16 -36.18
C GLN A 118 1.81 -0.56 -35.04
N SER A 119 1.23 -1.40 -34.18
CA SER A 119 0.45 -0.94 -33.02
C SER A 119 1.31 -0.09 -32.09
N MET A 120 2.54 -0.54 -31.81
CA MET A 120 3.46 0.20 -30.94
C MET A 120 3.88 1.54 -31.54
N MET A 121 4.06 1.62 -32.86
CA MET A 121 4.38 2.86 -33.56
C MET A 121 3.22 3.87 -33.44
N TYR A 122 1.96 3.43 -33.55
CA TYR A 122 0.81 4.33 -33.37
C TYR A 122 0.69 4.86 -31.94
N ASP A 123 0.88 4.00 -30.93
CA ASP A 123 0.93 4.43 -29.53
C ASP A 123 2.01 5.50 -29.32
N LEU A 124 3.22 5.28 -29.84
CA LEU A 124 4.34 6.22 -29.73
C LEU A 124 4.08 7.54 -30.46
N MET A 125 3.39 7.52 -31.60
CA MET A 125 3.00 8.75 -32.32
C MET A 125 2.01 9.58 -31.51
N GLU A 126 1.03 8.94 -30.88
CA GLU A 126 0.05 9.61 -30.01
C GLU A 126 0.74 10.17 -28.75
N TRP A 127 1.58 9.38 -28.08
CA TRP A 127 2.31 9.86 -26.91
C TRP A 127 3.31 10.96 -27.24
N ARG A 128 3.91 10.97 -28.44
CA ARG A 128 4.72 12.09 -28.92
C ARG A 128 3.89 13.37 -29.05
N SER A 129 2.64 13.26 -29.52
CA SER A 129 1.71 14.40 -29.58
C SER A 129 1.42 14.95 -28.18
N GLN A 130 1.15 14.06 -27.23
CA GLN A 130 0.89 14.40 -25.82
C GLN A 130 2.11 15.01 -25.10
N LEU A 131 3.32 14.51 -25.38
CA LEU A 131 4.56 15.10 -24.85
C LEU A 131 4.76 16.55 -25.33
N LEU A 132 4.35 16.85 -26.56
CA LEU A 132 4.50 18.18 -27.17
C LEU A 132 3.32 19.12 -26.88
N SER A 133 2.19 18.62 -26.38
CA SER A 133 1.00 19.44 -26.12
C SER A 133 1.23 20.43 -24.96
N GLY A 134 2.12 20.09 -24.01
CA GLY A 134 2.41 20.91 -22.83
C GLY A 134 1.23 21.09 -21.87
N THR A 135 0.13 20.37 -22.08
CA THR A 135 -1.12 20.48 -21.31
C THR A 135 -1.20 19.52 -20.11
N LEU A 136 -0.25 18.60 -20.00
CA LEU A 136 -0.25 17.56 -18.97
C LEU A 136 0.29 18.07 -17.62
N PRO A 137 -0.37 17.75 -16.50
CA PRO A 137 0.18 17.92 -15.16
C PRO A 137 1.54 17.21 -15.01
N LYS A 138 2.37 17.66 -14.05
CA LYS A 138 3.70 17.08 -13.81
C LYS A 138 3.68 15.57 -13.54
N ASP A 139 2.68 15.09 -12.81
CA ASP A 139 2.55 13.68 -12.44
C ASP A 139 2.15 12.82 -13.65
N GLU A 140 1.17 13.26 -14.44
CA GLU A 140 0.79 12.59 -15.70
C GLU A 140 1.93 12.61 -16.73
N LEU A 141 2.68 13.71 -16.80
CA LEU A 141 3.86 13.81 -17.66
C LEU A 141 4.94 12.81 -17.24
N LYS A 142 5.16 12.61 -15.93
CA LYS A 142 6.11 11.62 -15.42
C LYS A 142 5.66 10.19 -15.77
N GLU A 143 4.39 9.86 -15.58
CA GLU A 143 3.84 8.56 -16.00
C GLU A 143 3.95 8.35 -17.52
N LEU A 144 3.65 9.38 -18.32
CA LEU A 144 3.75 9.30 -19.78
C LEU A 144 5.19 9.09 -20.23
N LYS A 145 6.16 9.80 -19.65
CA LYS A 145 7.59 9.58 -19.92
C LYS A 145 7.99 8.13 -19.66
N GLN A 146 7.59 7.57 -18.52
CA GLN A 146 7.89 6.18 -18.17
C GLN A 146 7.22 5.17 -19.12
N LYS A 147 5.99 5.43 -19.58
CA LYS A 147 5.30 4.60 -20.57
C LYS A 147 6.01 4.62 -21.92
N VAL A 148 6.43 5.80 -22.37
CA VAL A 148 7.15 5.98 -23.65
C VAL A 148 8.48 5.24 -23.63
N THR A 149 9.34 5.48 -22.63
CA THR A 149 10.65 4.81 -22.53
C THR A 149 10.52 3.30 -22.42
N SER A 150 9.57 2.84 -21.60
CA SER A 150 9.24 1.42 -21.45
C SER A 150 8.86 0.73 -22.77
N LYS A 151 8.06 1.40 -23.60
CA LYS A 151 7.61 0.84 -24.88
C LYS A 151 8.74 0.85 -25.92
N ILE A 152 9.58 1.89 -25.92
CA ILE A 152 10.78 1.97 -26.77
C ILE A 152 11.74 0.82 -26.43
N ASP A 153 12.06 0.60 -25.15
CA ASP A 153 13.01 -0.45 -24.77
C ASP A 153 12.52 -1.84 -25.11
N TYR A 154 11.25 -2.09 -24.83
CA TYR A 154 10.60 -3.34 -25.21
C TYR A 154 10.67 -3.55 -26.73
N GLY A 155 10.33 -2.52 -27.50
CA GLY A 155 10.39 -2.56 -28.96
C GLY A 155 11.80 -2.77 -29.51
N ASN A 156 12.80 -2.08 -28.94
CA ASN A 156 14.19 -2.28 -29.30
C ASN A 156 14.64 -3.71 -28.98
N LYS A 157 14.23 -4.27 -27.84
CA LYS A 157 14.57 -5.65 -27.49
C LYS A 157 13.98 -6.68 -28.45
N ILE A 158 12.71 -6.55 -28.83
CA ILE A 158 12.06 -7.49 -29.79
C ILE A 158 12.56 -7.31 -31.24
N LEU A 159 13.06 -6.12 -31.56
CA LEU A 159 13.68 -5.79 -32.85
C LEU A 159 15.19 -6.04 -32.87
N GLU A 160 15.76 -6.53 -31.77
CA GLU A 160 17.20 -6.83 -31.61
C GLU A 160 18.09 -5.59 -31.83
N LEU A 161 17.63 -4.43 -31.34
CA LEU A 161 18.34 -3.15 -31.34
C LEU A 161 19.00 -2.87 -29.98
N ASP A 162 19.92 -1.91 -29.97
CA ASP A 162 20.63 -1.49 -28.76
C ASP A 162 19.67 -0.87 -27.73
N LEU A 163 19.93 -1.18 -26.46
CA LEU A 163 19.17 -0.69 -25.31
C LEU A 163 19.85 0.55 -24.71
N THR A 164 19.09 1.61 -24.54
CA THR A 164 19.56 2.83 -23.88
C THR A 164 19.32 2.74 -22.38
N VAL A 165 20.37 2.96 -21.58
CA VAL A 165 20.27 2.96 -20.10
C VAL A 165 19.75 4.31 -19.63
N ARG A 166 18.73 4.31 -18.75
CA ARG A 166 18.04 5.52 -18.28
C ARG A 166 18.05 5.65 -16.76
N ASP A 167 17.89 6.88 -16.28
CA ASP A 167 17.68 7.22 -14.87
C ASP A 167 16.22 6.98 -14.40
N GLU A 168 15.93 7.20 -13.12
CA GLU A 168 14.58 7.06 -12.54
C GLU A 168 13.53 8.01 -13.13
N ASP A 169 13.97 9.11 -13.75
CA ASP A 169 13.11 10.12 -14.38
C ASP A 169 12.95 9.90 -15.89
N GLY A 170 13.54 8.84 -16.44
CA GLY A 170 13.45 8.43 -17.83
C GLY A 170 14.36 9.21 -18.78
N ASN A 171 15.41 9.86 -18.29
CA ASN A 171 16.45 10.47 -19.11
C ASN A 171 17.58 9.49 -19.39
N ILE A 172 18.26 9.66 -20.51
CA ILE A 172 19.42 8.83 -20.88
C ILE A 172 20.59 9.14 -19.93
N LEU A 173 21.17 8.09 -19.32
CA LEU A 173 22.34 8.25 -18.45
C LEU A 173 23.56 8.69 -19.28
N ASP A 174 24.21 9.77 -18.85
CA ASP A 174 25.45 10.25 -19.45
C ASP A 174 26.63 9.37 -18.97
N PRO A 175 27.32 8.64 -19.87
CA PRO A 175 28.47 7.81 -19.51
C PRO A 175 29.65 8.60 -18.92
N ASP A 176 29.72 9.90 -19.17
CA ASP A 176 30.79 10.77 -18.66
C ASP A 176 30.51 11.24 -17.22
N ASN A 177 29.24 11.31 -16.81
CA ASN A 177 28.82 11.72 -15.46
C ASN A 177 28.48 10.52 -14.56
N THR A 178 28.22 9.35 -15.12
CA THR A 178 27.79 8.16 -14.37
C THR A 178 28.97 7.24 -14.08
N SER A 179 29.04 6.67 -12.88
CA SER A 179 30.08 5.68 -12.55
C SER A 179 29.91 4.41 -13.40
N VAL A 180 31.03 3.80 -13.82
CA VAL A 180 31.02 2.59 -14.67
C VAL A 180 30.27 1.41 -14.01
N ILE A 181 30.38 1.28 -12.68
CA ILE A 181 29.66 0.24 -11.92
C ILE A 181 28.15 0.54 -11.88
N SER A 182 27.79 1.80 -11.68
CA SER A 182 26.39 2.22 -11.63
C SER A 182 25.73 2.08 -13.00
N LEU A 183 26.47 2.35 -14.08
CA LEU A 183 26.02 2.13 -15.45
C LEU A 183 25.88 0.63 -15.77
N PHE A 184 26.77 -0.22 -15.26
CA PHE A 184 26.66 -1.67 -15.36
C PHE A 184 25.42 -2.19 -14.61
N HIS A 185 25.21 -1.79 -13.36
CA HIS A 185 24.03 -2.19 -12.59
C HIS A 185 22.74 -1.67 -13.23
N ALA A 186 22.71 -0.42 -13.70
CA ALA A 186 21.55 0.12 -14.41
C ALA A 186 21.28 -0.66 -15.72
N HIS A 187 22.31 -1.12 -16.41
CA HIS A 187 22.16 -1.98 -17.59
C HIS A 187 21.67 -3.39 -17.22
N GLU A 188 22.20 -3.99 -16.17
CA GLU A 188 21.78 -5.30 -15.64
C GLU A 188 20.31 -5.26 -15.20
N GLU A 189 19.94 -4.27 -14.40
CA GLU A 189 18.57 -4.04 -13.91
C GLU A 189 17.60 -3.74 -15.05
N ALA A 190 17.98 -2.89 -16.00
CA ALA A 190 17.16 -2.62 -17.19
C ALA A 190 16.95 -3.90 -18.01
N THR A 191 18.00 -4.70 -18.18
CA THR A 191 17.92 -5.98 -18.91
C THR A 191 17.02 -6.98 -18.19
N GLU A 192 17.13 -7.13 -16.87
CA GLU A 192 16.25 -7.97 -16.07
C GLU A 192 14.80 -7.53 -16.18
N LYS A 193 14.50 -6.25 -15.94
CA LYS A 193 13.14 -5.67 -16.04
C LYS A 193 12.50 -5.92 -17.41
N ILE A 194 13.26 -5.74 -18.49
CA ILE A 194 12.77 -5.99 -19.85
C ILE A 194 12.56 -7.48 -20.10
N THR A 195 13.46 -8.34 -19.60
CA THR A 195 13.36 -9.79 -19.75
C THR A 195 12.18 -10.36 -18.98
N GLU A 196 11.90 -9.85 -17.78
CA GLU A 196 10.71 -10.17 -17.00
C GLU A 196 9.44 -9.77 -17.76
N ARG A 197 9.37 -8.55 -18.29
CA ARG A 197 8.24 -8.11 -19.13
C ARG A 197 8.05 -8.98 -20.37
N ILE A 198 9.13 -9.41 -21.02
CA ILE A 198 9.03 -10.33 -22.16
C ILE A 198 8.46 -11.68 -21.71
N LYS A 199 8.87 -12.21 -20.55
CA LYS A 199 8.27 -13.44 -19.99
C LYS A 199 6.80 -13.24 -19.59
N GLU A 200 6.45 -12.07 -19.08
CA GLU A 200 5.06 -11.68 -18.78
C GLU A 200 4.22 -11.56 -20.05
N GLU A 201 4.78 -11.05 -21.16
CA GLU A 201 4.06 -10.96 -22.44
C GLU A 201 4.01 -12.28 -23.21
N MET A 202 5.05 -13.10 -23.15
CA MET A 202 5.03 -14.45 -23.73
C MET A 202 4.12 -15.41 -22.96
N SER A 203 3.77 -15.08 -21.71
CA SER A 203 2.73 -15.78 -20.95
C SER A 203 1.31 -15.23 -21.15
N LYS A 204 1.12 -14.18 -21.98
CA LYS A 204 -0.19 -13.58 -22.31
C LYS A 204 -1.13 -14.42 -23.20
N ASP A 205 -0.82 -15.68 -23.47
CA ASP A 205 -1.89 -16.66 -23.75
C ASP A 205 -2.76 -16.97 -22.51
N GLN A 206 -2.47 -16.33 -21.36
CA GLN A 206 -3.39 -16.14 -20.24
C GLN A 206 -3.58 -14.63 -19.95
N PRO A 207 -4.81 -14.14 -19.74
CA PRO A 207 -5.10 -12.72 -19.72
C PRO A 207 -4.56 -12.01 -18.46
N ASP A 208 -3.82 -10.93 -18.73
CA ASP A 208 -3.60 -9.69 -17.98
C ASP A 208 -3.18 -9.73 -16.50
N TYR A 209 -1.87 -9.61 -16.27
CA TYR A 209 -1.24 -9.36 -14.96
C TYR A 209 -0.92 -7.86 -14.69
N GLY A 210 -1.03 -6.98 -15.70
CA GLY A 210 -0.58 -5.59 -15.62
C GLY A 210 -1.46 -4.64 -14.78
N MET A 211 -2.77 -4.90 -14.70
CA MET A 211 -3.68 -4.12 -13.85
C MET A 211 -3.61 -4.56 -12.37
N TYR A 212 -3.21 -5.81 -12.11
CA TYR A 212 -3.05 -6.36 -10.77
C TYR A 212 -1.94 -5.66 -9.98
N SER A 213 -0.89 -5.16 -10.64
CA SER A 213 0.23 -4.47 -9.98
C SER A 213 -0.21 -3.16 -9.30
N ARG A 214 -1.02 -2.32 -9.98
CA ARG A 214 -1.54 -1.06 -9.38
C ARG A 214 -2.64 -1.30 -8.34
N ILE A 215 -3.48 -2.32 -8.53
CA ILE A 215 -4.54 -2.73 -7.58
C ILE A 215 -3.91 -3.36 -6.32
N SER A 216 -2.77 -4.04 -6.43
CA SER A 216 -2.09 -4.67 -5.28
C SER A 216 -1.36 -3.69 -4.36
N SER A 217 -0.99 -2.51 -4.84
CA SER A 217 -0.21 -1.52 -4.07
C SER A 217 -1.05 -0.65 -3.14
N SER A 218 -2.35 -0.52 -3.41
CA SER A 218 -3.28 0.28 -2.60
C SER A 218 -4.09 -0.60 -1.65
N PRO A 219 -4.08 -0.34 -0.34
CA PRO A 219 -4.71 -1.21 0.65
C PRO A 219 -6.25 -1.09 0.70
N THR A 220 -6.82 -0.06 0.08
CA THR A 220 -8.25 0.24 0.11
C THR A 220 -8.80 0.50 -1.28
N HIS A 221 -9.88 -0.20 -1.59
CA HIS A 221 -10.63 -0.08 -2.82
C HIS A 221 -12.06 0.35 -2.53
N SER A 222 -12.66 1.05 -3.48
CA SER A 222 -14.06 1.45 -3.42
C SER A 222 -14.77 1.15 -4.73
N LEU A 223 -16.03 0.75 -4.65
CA LEU A 223 -16.88 0.50 -5.82
C LEU A 223 -17.91 1.62 -5.94
N TYR A 224 -17.81 2.41 -7.00
CA TYR A 224 -18.82 3.39 -7.35
C TYR A 224 -19.93 2.72 -8.15
N VAL A 225 -21.18 2.94 -7.75
CA VAL A 225 -22.38 2.45 -8.42
C VAL A 225 -23.34 3.61 -8.63
N PHE A 226 -23.76 3.79 -9.88
CA PHE A 226 -24.75 4.79 -10.25
C PHE A 226 -25.97 4.10 -10.88
N VAL A 227 -27.13 4.28 -10.26
CA VAL A 227 -28.39 3.74 -10.75
C VAL A 227 -28.93 4.69 -11.82
N ARG A 228 -28.94 4.25 -13.07
CA ARG A 228 -29.42 5.02 -14.22
C ARG A 228 -30.94 4.98 -14.34
N ASN A 229 -31.52 3.79 -14.18
CA ASN A 229 -32.96 3.59 -14.35
C ASN A 229 -33.44 2.35 -13.60
N PHE A 230 -34.71 2.33 -13.21
CA PHE A 230 -35.36 1.18 -12.62
C PHE A 230 -36.68 0.89 -13.34
N VAL A 231 -36.74 -0.24 -14.05
CA VAL A 231 -37.83 -0.61 -14.95
C VAL A 231 -38.64 -1.74 -14.32
N CYS A 232 -39.47 -1.40 -13.32
CA CYS A 232 -40.40 -2.34 -12.71
C CYS A 232 -41.73 -1.66 -12.34
N ARG A 233 -42.85 -2.33 -12.62
CA ARG A 233 -44.20 -1.85 -12.26
C ARG A 233 -44.59 -2.37 -10.88
N ILE A 234 -44.23 -1.62 -9.83
CA ILE A 234 -44.55 -1.99 -8.44
C ILE A 234 -46.01 -1.66 -8.07
N GLY A 235 -46.53 -0.49 -8.52
CA GLY A 235 -47.91 -0.04 -8.26
C GLY A 235 -48.18 0.47 -6.83
N GLU A 236 -47.22 0.33 -5.91
CA GLU A 236 -47.21 0.88 -4.55
C GLU A 236 -45.87 1.57 -4.29
N ASP A 237 -45.75 2.27 -3.16
CA ASP A 237 -44.46 2.78 -2.71
C ASP A 237 -43.53 1.61 -2.37
N ALA A 238 -42.22 1.76 -2.56
CA ALA A 238 -41.24 0.72 -2.29
C ALA A 238 -39.91 1.25 -1.75
N GLU A 239 -39.15 0.35 -1.15
CA GLU A 239 -37.82 0.54 -0.61
C GLU A 239 -36.89 -0.42 -1.35
N LEU A 240 -35.84 0.13 -1.97
CA LEU A 240 -34.81 -0.61 -2.68
C LEU A 240 -33.56 -0.65 -1.80
N PHE A 241 -33.12 -1.84 -1.42
CA PHE A 241 -31.91 -2.06 -0.62
C PHE A 241 -30.82 -2.66 -1.51
N MET A 242 -29.78 -1.89 -1.81
CA MET A 242 -28.63 -2.36 -2.58
C MET A 242 -27.43 -2.66 -1.68
N SER A 243 -26.82 -3.82 -1.83
CA SER A 243 -25.63 -4.20 -1.05
C SER A 243 -24.76 -5.23 -1.77
N LEU A 244 -23.52 -5.37 -1.29
CA LEU A 244 -22.58 -6.39 -1.75
C LEU A 244 -22.79 -7.68 -0.97
N TYR A 245 -22.79 -8.83 -1.65
CA TYR A 245 -23.11 -10.12 -1.07
C TYR A 245 -22.09 -11.19 -1.42
N ASP A 246 -21.74 -12.00 -0.41
CA ASP A 246 -20.91 -13.19 -0.56
C ASP A 246 -21.78 -14.46 -0.57
N PRO A 247 -21.83 -15.20 -1.69
CA PRO A 247 -22.64 -16.41 -1.81
C PRO A 247 -22.04 -17.61 -1.05
N HIS A 248 -20.74 -17.65 -0.81
CA HIS A 248 -20.11 -18.77 -0.09
C HIS A 248 -20.38 -18.66 1.41
N LYS A 249 -20.24 -17.45 1.96
CA LYS A 249 -20.53 -17.17 3.37
C LYS A 249 -22.01 -16.94 3.65
N GLN A 250 -22.83 -16.76 2.60
CA GLN A 250 -24.25 -16.39 2.68
C GLN A 250 -24.48 -15.12 3.50
N MET A 251 -23.58 -14.14 3.38
CA MET A 251 -23.55 -12.92 4.20
C MET A 251 -23.38 -11.67 3.35
N VAL A 252 -24.02 -10.59 3.78
CA VAL A 252 -23.83 -9.26 3.21
C VAL A 252 -22.47 -8.70 3.64
N ILE A 253 -21.76 -8.05 2.73
CA ILE A 253 -20.41 -7.47 2.92
C ILE A 253 -20.49 -5.99 3.27
N SER A 254 -21.47 -5.25 2.72
CA SER A 254 -21.58 -3.79 2.86
C SER A 254 -22.86 -3.36 3.57
N GLU A 255 -22.90 -2.11 4.03
CA GLU A 255 -24.15 -1.47 4.40
C GLU A 255 -25.13 -1.47 3.21
N ASN A 256 -26.43 -1.48 3.53
CA ASN A 256 -27.48 -1.36 2.52
C ASN A 256 -27.59 0.10 2.07
N TYR A 257 -27.55 0.37 0.78
CA TYR A 257 -27.96 1.64 0.20
C TYR A 257 -29.47 1.65 -0.02
N LEU A 258 -30.18 2.57 0.66
CA LEU A 258 -31.63 2.64 0.63
C LEU A 258 -32.12 3.73 -0.32
N VAL A 259 -32.92 3.35 -1.31
CA VAL A 259 -33.65 4.28 -2.19
C VAL A 259 -35.16 4.12 -1.99
N ARG A 260 -35.83 5.21 -1.62
CA ARG A 260 -37.31 5.24 -1.47
C ARG A 260 -37.97 5.52 -2.81
N TRP A 261 -38.60 4.51 -3.37
CA TRP A 261 -39.30 4.56 -4.66
C TRP A 261 -40.78 4.88 -4.48
N GLY A 262 -41.30 5.84 -5.22
CA GLY A 262 -42.70 6.23 -5.18
C GLY A 262 -43.59 5.38 -6.08
N SER A 263 -44.86 5.26 -5.70
CA SER A 263 -45.93 4.58 -6.44
C SER A 263 -46.14 5.08 -7.87
N ARG A 264 -45.66 6.29 -8.22
CA ARG A 264 -45.73 6.87 -9.58
C ARG A 264 -44.54 6.50 -10.47
N GLY A 265 -43.61 5.67 -9.99
CA GLY A 265 -42.44 5.23 -10.76
C GLY A 265 -41.25 6.19 -10.71
N PHE A 266 -41.20 7.12 -9.75
CA PHE A 266 -40.09 8.03 -9.51
C PHE A 266 -39.68 7.97 -8.02
N PRO A 267 -38.41 8.27 -7.67
CA PRO A 267 -37.99 8.45 -6.28
C PRO A 267 -38.88 9.43 -5.52
N LYS A 268 -39.15 9.18 -4.23
CA LYS A 268 -40.03 10.03 -3.40
C LYS A 268 -39.47 11.43 -3.15
N GLU A 269 -38.16 11.60 -3.19
CA GLU A 269 -37.48 12.88 -2.99
C GLU A 269 -36.98 13.42 -4.33
N ILE A 270 -37.46 14.61 -4.72
CA ILE A 270 -37.14 15.26 -6.01
C ILE A 270 -35.63 15.61 -6.09
N GLU A 271 -34.99 15.85 -4.95
CA GLU A 271 -33.53 16.09 -4.84
C GLU A 271 -32.69 14.85 -5.18
N MET A 272 -33.25 13.63 -5.06
CA MET A 272 -32.55 12.38 -5.35
C MET A 272 -32.54 12.00 -6.84
N LEU A 273 -33.30 12.69 -7.70
CA LEU A 273 -33.37 12.41 -9.15
C LEU A 273 -31.99 12.49 -9.84
N ASN A 274 -31.10 13.36 -9.36
CA ASN A 274 -29.74 13.52 -9.89
C ASN A 274 -28.66 12.78 -9.07
N ASN A 275 -29.04 12.15 -7.96
CA ASN A 275 -28.11 11.65 -6.92
C ASN A 275 -28.36 10.19 -6.51
N LEU A 276 -28.71 9.30 -7.46
CA LEU A 276 -28.76 7.85 -7.24
C LEU A 276 -27.37 7.18 -7.30
N LYS A 277 -26.38 7.83 -6.66
CA LYS A 277 -24.98 7.43 -6.66
C LYS A 277 -24.60 6.93 -5.27
N VAL A 278 -23.97 5.76 -5.22
CA VAL A 278 -23.39 5.21 -4.00
C VAL A 278 -21.95 4.79 -4.23
N VAL A 279 -21.10 5.07 -3.25
CA VAL A 279 -19.75 4.52 -3.18
C VAL A 279 -19.72 3.50 -2.05
N PHE A 280 -19.46 2.24 -2.40
CA PHE A 280 -19.14 1.20 -1.43
C PHE A 280 -17.66 1.31 -1.07
N THR A 281 -17.33 1.67 0.16
CA THR A 281 -15.95 1.94 0.62
C THR A 281 -15.40 0.79 1.48
N ASP A 282 -14.11 0.88 1.81
CA ASP A 282 -13.42 0.00 2.77
C ASP A 282 -13.24 -1.46 2.29
N LEU A 283 -13.22 -1.69 0.97
CA LEU A 283 -12.98 -3.01 0.40
C LEU A 283 -11.47 -3.30 0.39
N GLY A 284 -11.06 -4.35 1.11
CA GLY A 284 -9.64 -4.77 1.22
C GLY A 284 -9.26 -5.89 0.25
N ASN A 285 -7.99 -6.25 0.20
CA ASN A 285 -7.48 -7.27 -0.73
C ASN A 285 -8.11 -8.65 -0.51
N LYS A 286 -8.42 -9.03 0.74
CA LYS A 286 -9.19 -10.24 1.09
C LYS A 286 -10.58 -10.24 0.47
N ASP A 287 -11.18 -9.06 0.29
CA ASP A 287 -12.51 -8.95 -0.33
C ASP A 287 -12.39 -9.08 -1.85
N LEU A 288 -11.41 -8.42 -2.48
CA LEU A 288 -11.17 -8.55 -3.92
C LEU A 288 -10.74 -9.97 -4.34
N ASN A 289 -10.02 -10.68 -3.47
CA ASN A 289 -9.56 -12.05 -3.70
C ASN A 289 -10.66 -13.11 -3.49
N ARG A 290 -11.89 -12.74 -3.12
CA ARG A 290 -12.99 -13.70 -3.01
C ARG A 290 -13.30 -14.34 -4.37
N ASP A 291 -13.74 -15.59 -4.34
CA ASP A 291 -14.06 -16.33 -5.57
C ASP A 291 -15.19 -15.66 -6.35
N LYS A 292 -16.26 -15.24 -5.66
CA LYS A 292 -17.42 -14.55 -6.25
C LYS A 292 -17.99 -13.46 -5.34
N ILE A 293 -18.40 -12.35 -5.96
CA ILE A 293 -19.07 -11.22 -5.29
C ILE A 293 -20.27 -10.80 -6.12
N TYR A 294 -21.42 -10.63 -5.45
CA TYR A 294 -22.67 -10.24 -6.09
C TYR A 294 -23.12 -8.85 -5.63
N LEU A 295 -23.63 -8.05 -6.57
CA LEU A 295 -24.45 -6.88 -6.24
C LEU A 295 -25.91 -7.36 -6.13
N ILE A 296 -26.52 -7.14 -4.99
CA ILE A 296 -27.90 -7.55 -4.72
C ILE A 296 -28.78 -6.31 -4.50
N CYS A 297 -30.00 -6.34 -5.00
CA CYS A 297 -31.02 -5.34 -4.77
C CYS A 297 -32.29 -6.03 -4.23
N GLN A 298 -32.60 -5.84 -2.95
CA GLN A 298 -33.81 -6.36 -2.33
C GLN A 298 -34.91 -5.30 -2.38
N ILE A 299 -36.11 -5.71 -2.82
CA ILE A 299 -37.23 -4.80 -3.01
C ILE A 299 -38.32 -5.13 -1.99
N VAL A 300 -38.65 -4.14 -1.16
CA VAL A 300 -39.71 -4.20 -0.16
C VAL A 300 -40.79 -3.20 -0.55
N ARG A 301 -42.02 -3.66 -0.76
CA ARG A 301 -43.17 -2.78 -1.03
C ARG A 301 -43.82 -2.32 0.28
N VAL A 302 -44.32 -1.10 0.28
CA VAL A 302 -44.99 -0.47 1.43
C VAL A 302 -46.42 -0.14 1.03
N GLY A 303 -47.38 -0.92 1.56
CA GLY A 303 -48.76 -0.88 1.08
C GLY A 303 -49.78 -1.59 1.94
N LYS A 304 -50.82 -2.16 1.32
CA LYS A 304 -51.93 -2.86 2.01
C LYS A 304 -51.64 -4.35 2.16
N MET A 305 -52.14 -5.04 3.18
CA MET A 305 -51.79 -6.47 3.41
C MET A 305 -52.10 -7.42 2.24
N ASP A 306 -53.24 -7.25 1.56
CA ASP A 306 -53.66 -8.09 0.43
C ASP A 306 -54.05 -7.21 -0.78
N LEU A 307 -53.70 -7.63 -2.00
CA LEU A 307 -54.00 -6.91 -3.25
C LEU A 307 -55.32 -7.38 -3.89
N LYS A 308 -55.86 -8.52 -3.45
CA LYS A 308 -57.04 -9.16 -4.06
C LYS A 308 -58.38 -8.58 -3.56
N ASP A 309 -58.39 -7.82 -2.47
CA ASP A 309 -59.62 -7.32 -1.88
C ASP A 309 -60.20 -6.14 -2.66
N THR A 310 -61.24 -6.45 -3.42
CA THR A 310 -62.03 -5.49 -4.19
C THR A 310 -63.01 -4.77 -3.26
N ASN A 311 -62.79 -3.46 -3.08
CA ASN A 311 -63.74 -2.42 -2.68
C ASN A 311 -64.87 -2.80 -1.70
N THR A 312 -64.65 -2.58 -0.39
CA THR A 312 -65.70 -2.10 0.56
C THR A 312 -65.18 -1.83 1.99
N LYS A 313 -64.00 -2.35 2.39
CA LYS A 313 -63.44 -2.15 3.75
C LYS A 313 -62.08 -1.44 3.69
N LYS A 314 -61.83 -0.50 4.62
CA LYS A 314 -60.52 0.15 4.76
C LYS A 314 -59.47 -0.86 5.23
N CYS A 315 -58.56 -1.25 4.34
CA CYS A 315 -57.43 -2.13 4.65
C CYS A 315 -56.33 -1.36 5.39
N THR A 316 -55.59 -2.05 6.25
CA THR A 316 -54.40 -1.51 6.92
C THR A 316 -53.35 -1.08 5.90
N GLN A 317 -52.87 0.16 5.98
CA GLN A 317 -51.87 0.73 5.08
C GLN A 317 -50.49 0.85 5.77
N GLY A 318 -49.44 1.03 4.97
CA GLY A 318 -48.08 1.27 5.48
C GLY A 318 -47.35 0.00 5.94
N LEU A 319 -47.78 -1.17 5.49
CA LEU A 319 -47.14 -2.45 5.83
C LEU A 319 -46.00 -2.74 4.86
N ARG A 320 -44.80 -2.98 5.41
CA ARG A 320 -43.61 -3.40 4.67
C ARG A 320 -43.72 -4.89 4.35
N ARG A 321 -43.64 -5.26 3.06
CA ARG A 321 -43.80 -6.63 2.55
C ARG A 321 -42.74 -6.96 1.50
N PRO A 322 -42.26 -8.20 1.41
CA PRO A 322 -41.30 -8.57 0.39
C PRO A 322 -41.94 -8.48 -1.00
N PHE A 323 -41.18 -8.03 -2.00
CA PHE A 323 -41.63 -7.95 -3.40
C PHE A 323 -40.76 -8.77 -4.35
N GLY A 324 -39.44 -8.69 -4.23
CA GLY A 324 -38.51 -9.47 -5.05
C GLY A 324 -37.05 -9.10 -4.84
N VAL A 325 -36.16 -9.77 -5.59
CA VAL A 325 -34.72 -9.55 -5.55
C VAL A 325 -34.15 -9.40 -6.96
N ALA A 326 -33.16 -8.54 -7.12
CA ALA A 326 -32.34 -8.41 -8.33
C ALA A 326 -30.89 -8.76 -7.95
N VAL A 327 -30.20 -9.57 -8.76
CA VAL A 327 -28.87 -10.09 -8.42
C VAL A 327 -27.98 -10.07 -9.67
N MET A 328 -26.75 -9.57 -9.53
CA MET A 328 -25.75 -9.57 -10.60
C MET A 328 -24.38 -10.00 -10.07
N ASP A 329 -23.69 -10.85 -10.82
CA ASP A 329 -22.29 -11.20 -10.56
C ASP A 329 -21.39 -10.05 -11.03
N ILE A 330 -20.60 -9.49 -10.12
CA ILE A 330 -19.72 -8.34 -10.37
C ILE A 330 -18.26 -8.69 -10.16
N THR A 331 -17.94 -9.98 -10.06
CA THR A 331 -16.60 -10.49 -9.75
C THR A 331 -15.56 -10.01 -10.77
N ASP A 332 -15.89 -10.05 -12.07
CA ASP A 332 -14.96 -9.62 -13.12
C ASP A 332 -14.72 -8.10 -13.12
N ILE A 333 -15.71 -7.33 -12.68
CA ILE A 333 -15.63 -5.87 -12.53
C ILE A 333 -14.73 -5.52 -11.33
N ILE A 334 -14.95 -6.18 -10.19
CA ILE A 334 -14.14 -5.96 -8.97
C ILE A 334 -12.69 -6.41 -9.18
N LYS A 335 -12.47 -7.52 -9.90
CA LYS A 335 -11.12 -8.03 -10.21
C LYS A 335 -10.42 -7.24 -11.33
N GLY A 336 -11.07 -6.23 -11.91
CA GLY A 336 -10.51 -5.43 -13.00
C GLY A 336 -10.31 -6.18 -14.32
N LYS A 337 -10.91 -7.38 -14.47
CA LYS A 337 -10.85 -8.19 -15.70
C LYS A 337 -11.79 -7.69 -16.79
N ALA A 338 -12.85 -6.97 -16.39
CA ALA A 338 -13.78 -6.34 -17.30
C ALA A 338 -13.62 -4.82 -17.21
N GLU A 339 -13.26 -4.17 -18.33
CA GLU A 339 -13.35 -2.71 -18.43
C GLU A 339 -14.81 -2.29 -18.22
N SER A 340 -15.01 -1.55 -17.13
CA SER A 340 -16.28 -0.93 -16.75
C SER A 340 -16.08 0.57 -16.86
N ASP A 341 -16.32 1.07 -18.07
CA ASP A 341 -16.28 2.50 -18.34
C ASP A 341 -17.61 3.17 -17.92
N GLU A 342 -17.61 4.47 -17.68
CA GLU A 342 -18.76 5.24 -17.15
C GLU A 342 -20.03 5.16 -18.02
N GLU A 343 -19.86 4.80 -19.29
CA GLU A 343 -20.92 4.67 -20.28
C GLU A 343 -21.53 3.25 -20.35
N LYS A 344 -20.84 2.23 -19.82
CA LYS A 344 -21.27 0.83 -19.94
C LYS A 344 -22.39 0.53 -18.94
N GLN A 345 -23.62 0.46 -19.45
CA GLN A 345 -24.81 0.15 -18.64
C GLN A 345 -24.99 -1.36 -18.49
N HIS A 346 -25.16 -1.80 -17.24
CA HIS A 346 -25.45 -3.18 -16.88
C HIS A 346 -26.92 -3.32 -16.49
N PHE A 347 -27.60 -4.32 -17.06
CA PHE A 347 -28.97 -4.66 -16.71
C PHE A 347 -28.99 -5.78 -15.68
N ILE A 348 -29.61 -5.53 -14.52
CA ILE A 348 -29.79 -6.50 -13.45
C ILE A 348 -31.23 -7.02 -13.49
N PRO A 349 -31.43 -8.32 -13.79
CA PRO A 349 -32.75 -8.92 -13.93
C PRO A 349 -33.50 -8.96 -12.59
N PHE A 350 -34.76 -8.50 -12.59
CA PHE A 350 -35.63 -8.54 -11.41
C PHE A 350 -36.39 -9.86 -11.32
N HIS A 351 -36.35 -10.49 -10.15
CA HIS A 351 -37.04 -11.74 -9.85
C HIS A 351 -38.11 -11.51 -8.76
N PRO A 352 -39.41 -11.54 -9.11
CA PRO A 352 -40.49 -11.37 -8.14
C PRO A 352 -40.64 -12.59 -7.22
N VAL A 353 -41.12 -12.36 -6.00
CA VAL A 353 -41.53 -13.43 -5.08
C VAL A 353 -42.80 -14.10 -5.65
N THR A 354 -42.69 -15.34 -6.12
CA THR A 354 -43.79 -16.10 -6.75
C THR A 354 -44.70 -16.82 -5.77
N ALA A 355 -44.23 -17.14 -4.56
CA ALA A 355 -45.00 -17.79 -3.50
C ALA A 355 -45.07 -16.93 -2.24
N GLU A 356 -46.24 -16.77 -1.62
CA GLU A 356 -46.46 -15.93 -0.43
C GLU A 356 -45.65 -16.36 0.82
N ASN A 357 -45.08 -17.58 0.81
CA ASN A 357 -44.27 -18.15 1.88
C ASN A 357 -42.75 -18.12 1.60
N ASP A 358 -42.28 -17.62 0.45
CA ASP A 358 -40.85 -17.57 0.12
C ASP A 358 -40.18 -16.33 0.76
N PHE A 359 -39.07 -16.55 1.48
CA PHE A 359 -38.27 -15.48 2.09
C PHE A 359 -37.31 -14.85 1.07
N LEU A 360 -37.01 -13.55 1.20
CA LEU A 360 -36.09 -12.84 0.30
C LEU A 360 -34.71 -13.50 0.25
N HIS A 361 -34.19 -13.94 1.39
CA HIS A 361 -32.90 -14.62 1.49
C HIS A 361 -32.91 -15.99 0.78
N THR A 362 -34.00 -16.75 0.88
CA THR A 362 -34.14 -18.05 0.19
C THR A 362 -34.27 -17.86 -1.32
N LEU A 363 -35.01 -16.83 -1.75
CA LEU A 363 -35.12 -16.46 -3.15
C LEU A 363 -33.76 -16.05 -3.73
N LEU A 364 -32.97 -15.28 -2.98
CA LEU A 364 -31.63 -14.87 -3.36
C LEU A 364 -30.71 -16.08 -3.64
N GLY A 365 -30.71 -17.08 -2.76
CA GLY A 365 -29.98 -18.34 -2.99
C GLY A 365 -30.45 -19.11 -4.23
N LYS A 366 -31.77 -19.16 -4.48
CA LYS A 366 -32.35 -19.81 -5.68
C LYS A 366 -31.95 -19.06 -6.97
N VAL A 367 -31.96 -17.73 -6.97
CA VAL A 367 -31.62 -16.90 -8.14
C VAL A 367 -30.12 -16.98 -8.44
N ILE A 368 -29.25 -17.03 -7.44
CA ILE A 368 -27.81 -17.25 -7.66
C ILE A 368 -27.55 -18.62 -8.29
N ALA A 369 -28.36 -19.63 -7.94
CA ALA A 369 -28.25 -20.99 -8.49
C ALA A 369 -28.90 -21.17 -9.88
N SER A 370 -29.87 -20.32 -10.25
CA SER A 370 -30.62 -20.42 -11.50
C SER A 370 -30.44 -19.17 -12.37
N LYS A 371 -29.71 -19.29 -13.50
CA LYS A 371 -29.63 -18.24 -14.52
C LYS A 371 -30.95 -18.21 -15.33
N GLY A 372 -32.01 -17.67 -14.73
CA GLY A 372 -33.32 -17.51 -15.35
C GLY A 372 -33.43 -16.21 -16.14
N ASP A 373 -34.17 -16.25 -17.25
CA ASP A 373 -34.46 -15.08 -18.08
C ASP A 373 -35.64 -14.30 -17.47
N SER A 374 -35.41 -13.04 -17.10
CA SER A 374 -36.45 -12.17 -16.54
C SER A 374 -37.12 -11.40 -17.66
N GLY A 375 -38.45 -11.44 -17.75
CA GLY A 375 -39.27 -10.84 -18.82
C GLY A 375 -39.23 -9.30 -18.91
N GLY A 376 -38.04 -8.71 -19.11
CA GLY A 376 -37.80 -7.29 -19.38
C GLY A 376 -37.87 -6.34 -18.18
N GLN A 377 -38.05 -6.83 -16.95
CA GLN A 377 -38.07 -6.00 -15.73
C GLN A 377 -36.73 -6.08 -15.00
N GLY A 378 -36.19 -4.93 -14.56
CA GLY A 378 -34.87 -4.91 -13.93
C GLY A 378 -34.33 -3.51 -13.60
N LEU A 379 -33.10 -3.48 -13.12
CA LEU A 379 -32.36 -2.29 -12.70
C LEU A 379 -31.19 -2.03 -13.66
N TRP A 380 -31.06 -0.79 -14.14
CA TRP A 380 -29.92 -0.35 -14.95
C TRP A 380 -28.90 0.37 -14.07
N VAL A 381 -27.68 -0.16 -14.02
CA VAL A 381 -26.58 0.40 -13.21
C VAL A 381 -25.32 0.60 -14.04
N THR A 382 -24.56 1.64 -13.72
CA THR A 382 -23.17 1.82 -14.18
C THR A 382 -22.25 1.67 -12.97
N MET A 383 -21.14 0.96 -13.12
CA MET A 383 -20.25 0.60 -12.01
C MET A 383 -18.81 0.95 -12.39
N LYS A 384 -18.01 1.46 -11.45
CA LYS A 384 -16.59 1.76 -11.67
C LYS A 384 -15.80 1.48 -10.40
N MET A 385 -14.69 0.75 -10.52
CA MET A 385 -13.76 0.54 -9.41
C MET A 385 -12.87 1.77 -9.24
N LEU A 386 -12.79 2.28 -8.01
CA LEU A 386 -11.98 3.43 -7.61
C LEU A 386 -10.95 2.98 -6.57
N VAL A 387 -9.75 3.54 -6.65
CA VAL A 387 -8.64 3.21 -5.76
C VAL A 387 -8.47 4.33 -4.73
N GLY A 388 -8.30 3.97 -3.46
CA GLY A 388 -8.05 4.91 -2.35
C GLY A 388 -9.21 5.05 -1.37
N ASP A 389 -8.96 5.81 -0.29
CA ASP A 389 -9.98 6.19 0.69
C ASP A 389 -10.93 7.28 0.13
N ILE A 390 -12.09 7.46 0.75
CA ILE A 390 -13.12 8.43 0.31
C ILE A 390 -12.58 9.85 0.18
N ILE A 391 -11.63 10.25 1.03
CA ILE A 391 -10.99 11.58 0.97
C ILE A 391 -10.15 11.70 -0.30
N GLN A 392 -9.37 10.66 -0.61
CA GLN A 392 -8.54 10.59 -1.81
C GLN A 392 -9.41 10.51 -3.07
N ILE A 393 -10.42 9.64 -3.09
CA ILE A 393 -11.33 9.47 -4.22
C ILE A 393 -12.05 10.78 -4.57
N ARG A 394 -12.47 11.56 -3.56
CA ARG A 394 -13.10 12.87 -3.79
C ARG A 394 -12.13 13.89 -4.39
N LYS A 395 -10.81 13.74 -4.15
CA LYS A 395 -9.77 14.61 -4.71
C LYS A 395 -9.40 14.19 -6.13
N ASP A 396 -9.27 12.89 -6.37
CA ASP A 396 -8.81 12.33 -7.63
C ASP A 396 -9.95 12.23 -8.66
N TYR A 397 -11.20 12.02 -8.20
CA TYR A 397 -12.40 11.89 -9.04
C TYR A 397 -13.56 12.82 -8.63
N PRO A 398 -13.35 14.16 -8.60
CA PRO A 398 -14.38 15.11 -8.16
C PRO A 398 -15.62 15.15 -9.06
N HIS A 399 -15.49 14.70 -10.32
CA HIS A 399 -16.60 14.61 -11.28
C HIS A 399 -17.53 13.41 -11.02
N LEU A 400 -17.02 12.35 -10.38
CA LEU A 400 -17.81 11.16 -10.03
C LEU A 400 -18.38 11.24 -8.62
N VAL A 401 -17.53 11.59 -7.65
CA VAL A 401 -17.83 11.55 -6.23
C VAL A 401 -17.79 12.95 -5.65
N ASP A 402 -18.97 13.49 -5.37
CA ASP A 402 -19.13 14.78 -4.70
C ASP A 402 -19.35 14.59 -3.18
N ARG A 403 -19.58 15.71 -2.47
CA ARG A 403 -19.90 15.69 -1.04
C ARG A 403 -21.30 15.14 -0.74
N THR A 404 -22.20 15.13 -1.72
CA THR A 404 -23.58 14.65 -1.58
C THR A 404 -23.76 13.17 -1.93
N THR A 405 -22.73 12.55 -2.50
CA THR A 405 -22.70 11.14 -2.87
C THR A 405 -22.76 10.29 -1.62
N VAL A 406 -23.67 9.32 -1.62
CA VAL A 406 -23.91 8.44 -0.48
C VAL A 406 -22.76 7.47 -0.33
N VAL A 407 -22.27 7.31 0.90
CA VAL A 407 -21.18 6.39 1.24
C VAL A 407 -21.75 5.21 2.01
N ALA A 408 -21.60 4.00 1.47
CA ALA A 408 -21.97 2.76 2.13
C ALA A 408 -20.69 2.02 2.54
N ARG A 409 -20.41 1.98 3.84
CA ARG A 409 -19.19 1.34 4.34
C ARG A 409 -19.30 -0.18 4.34
N LYS A 410 -18.16 -0.86 4.35
CA LYS A 410 -18.08 -2.31 4.61
C LYS A 410 -18.60 -2.64 6.02
N LEU A 411 -19.31 -3.76 6.16
CA LEU A 411 -19.64 -4.37 7.46
C LEU A 411 -18.36 -4.98 8.05
N GLY A 412 -17.89 -4.44 9.16
CA GLY A 412 -16.57 -4.73 9.70
C GLY A 412 -15.51 -3.72 9.25
N PHE A 413 -14.26 -3.99 9.61
CA PHE A 413 -13.13 -3.09 9.33
C PHE A 413 -12.47 -3.36 7.98
N PRO A 414 -11.89 -2.31 7.34
CA PRO A 414 -10.88 -2.51 6.30
C PRO A 414 -9.66 -3.23 6.88
N GLU A 415 -8.78 -3.71 6.00
CA GLU A 415 -7.54 -4.41 6.41
C GLU A 415 -6.56 -3.50 7.13
N ILE A 416 -6.55 -2.21 6.77
CA ILE A 416 -5.74 -1.18 7.40
C ILE A 416 -6.69 -0.17 8.04
N ILE A 417 -6.50 0.06 9.33
CA ILE A 417 -7.14 1.14 10.08
C ILE A 417 -6.05 2.16 10.35
N MET A 418 -6.17 3.35 9.76
CA MET A 418 -5.19 4.41 9.98
C MET A 418 -5.33 4.99 11.40
N PRO A 419 -4.23 5.41 12.05
CA PRO A 419 -4.31 6.06 13.35
C PRO A 419 -5.19 7.32 13.26
N GLY A 420 -6.05 7.53 14.26
CA GLY A 420 -7.01 8.63 14.30
C GLY A 420 -8.36 8.38 13.62
N ASP A 421 -8.58 7.25 12.92
CA ASP A 421 -9.90 6.89 12.40
C ASP A 421 -10.83 6.43 13.53
N VAL A 422 -11.84 7.24 13.83
CA VAL A 422 -12.84 6.96 14.88
C VAL A 422 -14.10 6.40 14.23
N ARG A 423 -14.35 5.11 14.46
CA ARG A 423 -15.54 4.41 14.00
C ARG A 423 -16.28 3.80 15.18
N ASN A 424 -17.60 3.96 15.22
CA ASN A 424 -18.46 3.35 16.22
C ASN A 424 -19.82 2.95 15.60
N ASP A 425 -19.77 1.98 14.69
CA ASP A 425 -20.97 1.46 14.03
C ASP A 425 -21.40 0.14 14.67
N ILE A 426 -22.67 0.02 15.05
CA ILE A 426 -23.21 -1.20 15.64
C ILE A 426 -24.29 -1.73 14.71
N TYR A 427 -24.06 -2.89 14.10
CA TYR A 427 -25.02 -3.52 13.22
C TYR A 427 -25.82 -4.56 14.00
N ILE A 428 -27.14 -4.45 13.92
CA ILE A 428 -28.09 -5.38 14.52
C ILE A 428 -28.85 -6.02 13.39
N THR A 429 -28.75 -7.34 13.27
CA THR A 429 -29.51 -8.12 12.30
C THR A 429 -30.63 -8.86 13.01
N ILE A 430 -31.86 -8.57 12.64
CA ILE A 430 -33.03 -9.31 13.10
C ILE A 430 -33.10 -10.60 12.28
N LEU A 431 -32.77 -11.75 12.89
CA LEU A 431 -32.64 -13.01 12.16
C LEU A 431 -34.00 -13.66 11.94
N GLN A 432 -34.58 -14.19 13.02
CA GLN A 432 -35.81 -14.97 12.97
C GLN A 432 -36.54 -14.96 14.32
N GLY A 433 -37.81 -15.33 14.29
CA GLY A 433 -38.56 -15.64 15.50
C GLY A 433 -39.45 -16.86 15.31
N ASP A 434 -39.86 -17.47 16.42
CA ASP A 434 -40.87 -18.52 16.48
C ASP A 434 -41.93 -18.08 17.49
N PHE A 435 -43.12 -17.75 17.00
CA PHE A 435 -44.22 -17.27 17.85
C PHE A 435 -45.37 -18.23 17.78
N ASP A 436 -45.70 -18.85 18.92
CA ASP A 436 -46.73 -19.88 18.94
C ASP A 436 -48.14 -19.29 18.98
N LYS A 437 -49.08 -20.08 18.47
CA LYS A 437 -50.50 -19.73 18.37
C LYS A 437 -51.19 -19.98 19.70
N TYR A 438 -51.14 -19.01 20.61
CA TYR A 438 -51.93 -19.05 21.83
C TYR A 438 -53.42 -18.93 21.51
N ASN A 439 -54.16 -20.05 21.56
CA ASN A 439 -55.63 -20.21 21.45
C ASN A 439 -56.37 -19.57 20.24
N LYS A 440 -55.69 -18.93 19.28
CA LYS A 440 -56.31 -18.37 18.05
C LYS A 440 -56.45 -19.43 16.95
N THR A 441 -57.25 -19.17 15.90
CA THR A 441 -57.47 -20.09 14.75
C THR A 441 -56.47 -19.88 13.59
N THR A 442 -55.88 -18.69 13.45
CA THR A 442 -54.86 -18.35 12.44
C THR A 442 -53.53 -17.95 13.10
N GLN A 443 -52.43 -18.03 12.34
CA GLN A 443 -51.12 -17.52 12.78
C GLN A 443 -51.12 -15.99 12.84
N ARG A 444 -50.20 -15.41 13.62
CA ARG A 444 -50.05 -13.95 13.74
C ARG A 444 -49.16 -13.43 12.62
N ASN A 445 -49.58 -12.34 11.97
CA ASN A 445 -48.68 -11.51 11.17
C ASN A 445 -47.85 -10.66 12.15
N VAL A 446 -46.58 -10.99 12.34
CA VAL A 446 -45.72 -10.38 13.36
C VAL A 446 -44.93 -9.22 12.75
N GLU A 447 -45.03 -8.05 13.37
CA GLU A 447 -44.18 -6.88 13.15
C GLU A 447 -43.28 -6.71 14.37
N VAL A 448 -41.97 -6.59 14.15
CA VAL A 448 -40.99 -6.28 15.21
C VAL A 448 -40.74 -4.78 15.18
N ILE A 449 -40.93 -4.12 16.32
CA ILE A 449 -40.64 -2.72 16.51
C ILE A 449 -39.38 -2.62 17.37
N MET A 450 -38.28 -2.15 16.78
CA MET A 450 -37.01 -1.94 17.48
C MET A 450 -36.85 -0.46 17.84
N CYS A 451 -36.46 -0.19 19.08
CA CYS A 451 -36.10 1.15 19.54
C CYS A 451 -34.85 1.10 20.42
N VAL A 452 -34.08 2.18 20.40
CA VAL A 452 -32.95 2.37 21.31
C VAL A 452 -33.47 3.16 22.51
N CYS A 453 -33.29 2.62 23.71
CA CYS A 453 -33.78 3.22 24.93
C CYS A 453 -32.62 3.52 25.89
N ALA A 454 -32.74 4.60 26.65
CA ALA A 454 -31.88 4.88 27.79
C ALA A 454 -32.31 4.05 29.02
N GLU A 455 -31.48 4.05 30.08
CA GLU A 455 -31.75 3.38 31.36
C GLU A 455 -33.10 3.77 31.99
N ASP A 456 -33.58 4.99 31.75
CA ASP A 456 -34.88 5.47 32.24
C ASP A 456 -36.08 4.99 31.40
N GLY A 457 -35.82 4.23 30.33
CA GLY A 457 -36.84 3.69 29.41
C GLY A 457 -37.28 4.66 28.31
N LYS A 458 -36.75 5.89 28.26
CA LYS A 458 -37.04 6.83 27.17
C LYS A 458 -36.35 6.40 25.88
N THR A 459 -37.05 6.58 24.76
CA THR A 459 -36.50 6.29 23.43
C THR A 459 -35.55 7.42 22.98
N LEU A 460 -34.37 7.04 22.51
CA LEU A 460 -33.41 7.99 21.94
C LEU A 460 -33.86 8.39 20.53
N PRO A 461 -33.95 9.70 20.25
CA PRO A 461 -34.33 10.17 18.92
C PRO A 461 -33.21 9.92 17.91
N ASN A 462 -33.56 9.58 16.67
CA ASN A 462 -32.64 9.47 15.53
C ASN A 462 -31.44 8.53 15.77
N ALA A 463 -31.65 7.43 16.49
CA ALA A 463 -30.58 6.49 16.84
C ALA A 463 -30.42 5.32 15.85
N ILE A 464 -31.38 5.08 14.95
CA ILE A 464 -31.39 3.92 14.05
C ILE A 464 -31.30 4.38 12.59
N CYS A 465 -30.42 3.75 11.81
CA CYS A 465 -30.27 3.94 10.38
C CYS A 465 -30.52 2.61 9.66
N VAL A 466 -31.51 2.56 8.76
CA VAL A 466 -31.86 1.33 8.01
C VAL A 466 -30.87 1.06 6.87
N GLY A 467 -30.30 2.12 6.31
CA GLY A 467 -29.31 2.04 5.24
C GLY A 467 -28.61 3.37 5.04
N ALA A 468 -27.53 3.35 4.26
CA ALA A 468 -26.86 4.55 3.78
C ALA A 468 -27.80 5.35 2.87
N GLY A 469 -27.82 6.67 3.03
CA GLY A 469 -28.63 7.59 2.22
C GLY A 469 -30.03 7.90 2.78
N ASP A 470 -30.46 7.24 3.86
CA ASP A 470 -31.71 7.57 4.56
C ASP A 470 -31.45 8.36 5.85
N LYS A 471 -32.46 9.10 6.30
CA LYS A 471 -32.39 9.87 7.55
C LYS A 471 -32.50 8.93 8.75
N PRO A 472 -31.78 9.19 9.85
CA PRO A 472 -31.91 8.40 11.07
C PRO A 472 -33.33 8.50 11.63
N MET A 473 -33.78 7.43 12.28
CA MET A 473 -35.14 7.27 12.79
C MET A 473 -35.17 6.84 14.26
N ASN A 474 -36.30 7.07 14.94
CA ASN A 474 -36.48 6.75 16.36
C ASN A 474 -36.83 5.26 16.58
N GLU A 475 -37.63 4.70 15.68
CA GLU A 475 -38.17 3.35 15.79
C GLU A 475 -38.11 2.65 14.43
N TYR A 476 -37.52 1.47 14.40
CA TYR A 476 -37.51 0.61 13.22
C TYR A 476 -38.68 -0.39 13.26
N ARG A 477 -39.29 -0.66 12.10
CA ARG A 477 -40.39 -1.63 11.97
C ARG A 477 -40.04 -2.65 10.89
N SER A 478 -40.05 -3.94 11.24
CA SER A 478 -39.65 -5.01 10.32
C SER A 478 -40.68 -5.30 9.21
N VAL A 479 -40.28 -6.12 8.24
CA VAL A 479 -41.20 -6.67 7.23
C VAL A 479 -42.20 -7.63 7.87
N VAL A 480 -43.44 -7.58 7.39
CA VAL A 480 -44.54 -8.42 7.87
C VAL A 480 -44.79 -9.57 6.90
N TYR A 481 -44.56 -10.80 7.35
CA TYR A 481 -44.92 -12.02 6.63
C TYR A 481 -46.34 -12.45 6.98
N TYR A 482 -47.11 -12.84 5.97
CA TYR A 482 -48.52 -13.20 6.14
C TYR A 482 -48.67 -14.61 6.72
N GLN A 483 -49.21 -14.71 7.94
CA GLN A 483 -49.53 -15.95 8.63
C GLN A 483 -48.37 -16.95 8.76
N VAL A 484 -47.12 -16.47 8.78
CA VAL A 484 -45.92 -17.30 8.96
C VAL A 484 -45.60 -17.43 10.45
N LYS A 485 -45.56 -18.68 10.96
CA LYS A 485 -45.20 -18.97 12.36
C LYS A 485 -43.75 -18.61 12.68
N GLN A 486 -42.84 -18.93 11.75
CA GLN A 486 -41.40 -18.74 11.88
C GLN A 486 -40.89 -17.70 10.87
N PRO A 487 -41.17 -16.40 11.06
CA PRO A 487 -40.66 -15.37 10.16
C PRO A 487 -39.13 -15.31 10.20
N ARG A 488 -38.51 -15.26 9.02
CA ARG A 488 -37.07 -15.01 8.85
C ARG A 488 -36.91 -13.65 8.20
N TRP A 489 -36.53 -12.65 9.00
CA TRP A 489 -36.37 -11.28 8.52
C TRP A 489 -35.03 -11.11 7.80
N MET A 490 -33.93 -11.52 8.44
CA MET A 490 -32.56 -11.28 7.96
C MET A 490 -32.34 -9.80 7.58
N GLU A 491 -32.90 -8.90 8.39
CA GLU A 491 -32.84 -7.44 8.18
C GLU A 491 -31.75 -6.85 9.07
N THR A 492 -30.73 -6.24 8.46
CA THR A 492 -29.65 -5.55 9.16
C THR A 492 -29.93 -4.06 9.25
N VAL A 493 -29.87 -3.51 10.46
CA VAL A 493 -29.99 -2.08 10.75
C VAL A 493 -28.76 -1.60 11.53
N LYS A 494 -28.36 -0.36 11.31
CA LYS A 494 -27.27 0.30 12.04
C LYS A 494 -27.82 1.10 13.20
N VAL A 495 -27.24 0.91 14.38
CA VAL A 495 -27.46 1.73 15.57
C VAL A 495 -26.33 2.75 15.64
N ALA A 496 -26.67 4.03 15.44
CA ALA A 496 -25.74 5.15 15.43
C ALA A 496 -25.95 5.96 16.71
N VAL A 497 -25.16 5.67 17.74
CA VAL A 497 -25.23 6.33 19.05
C VAL A 497 -23.84 6.83 19.45
N PRO A 498 -23.73 8.03 20.06
CA PRO A 498 -22.47 8.51 20.61
C PRO A 498 -21.86 7.51 21.59
N ILE A 499 -20.53 7.42 21.59
CA ILE A 499 -19.77 6.46 22.42
C ILE A 499 -20.03 6.69 23.92
N GLU A 500 -20.27 7.94 24.33
CA GLU A 500 -20.50 8.33 25.72
C GLU A 500 -21.80 7.72 26.30
N ASP A 501 -22.84 7.64 25.47
CA ASP A 501 -24.16 7.15 25.90
C ASP A 501 -24.26 5.62 25.90
N MET A 502 -23.29 4.92 25.30
CA MET A 502 -23.28 3.46 25.13
C MET A 502 -23.46 2.66 26.44
N GLN A 503 -23.00 3.21 27.57
CA GLN A 503 -23.10 2.55 28.88
C GLN A 503 -24.53 2.53 29.42
N ARG A 504 -25.37 3.50 29.01
CA ARG A 504 -26.70 3.75 29.58
C ARG A 504 -27.82 3.39 28.61
N ILE A 505 -27.53 2.62 27.57
CA ILE A 505 -28.52 2.27 26.53
C ILE A 505 -28.74 0.77 26.41
N HIS A 506 -29.95 0.42 26.01
CA HIS A 506 -30.33 -0.92 25.63
C HIS A 506 -31.27 -0.89 24.42
N LEU A 507 -31.30 -1.99 23.69
CA LEU A 507 -32.24 -2.19 22.60
C LEU A 507 -33.49 -2.85 23.13
N ARG A 508 -34.65 -2.32 22.70
CA ARG A 508 -35.96 -2.86 23.02
C ARG A 508 -36.68 -3.29 21.75
N PHE A 509 -37.19 -4.51 21.75
CA PHE A 509 -37.94 -5.13 20.66
C PHE A 509 -39.36 -5.46 21.11
N MET A 510 -40.34 -4.76 20.55
CA MET A 510 -41.76 -5.00 20.81
C MET A 510 -42.37 -5.81 19.68
N PHE A 511 -43.19 -6.80 20.01
CA PHE A 511 -43.87 -7.63 19.01
C PHE A 511 -45.34 -7.26 18.91
N ARG A 512 -45.77 -6.87 17.70
CA ARG A 512 -47.15 -6.48 17.40
C ARG A 512 -47.77 -7.39 16.35
N HIS A 513 -49.05 -7.72 16.53
CA HIS A 513 -49.82 -8.39 15.48
C HIS A 513 -50.41 -7.35 14.53
N ARG A 514 -50.17 -7.49 13.23
CA ARG A 514 -50.79 -6.63 12.20
C ARG A 514 -51.98 -7.32 11.56
N SER A 515 -53.15 -6.67 11.60
CA SER A 515 -54.38 -7.19 10.98
C SER A 515 -54.53 -6.65 9.55
N SER A 516 -55.17 -7.39 8.66
CA SER A 516 -55.50 -6.91 7.30
C SER A 516 -56.52 -5.75 7.31
N LEU A 517 -57.34 -5.67 8.37
CA LEU A 517 -58.38 -4.66 8.54
C LEU A 517 -57.92 -3.53 9.47
N GLU A 518 -58.02 -2.28 9.01
CA GLU A 518 -57.50 -1.11 9.74
C GLU A 518 -58.16 -0.93 11.13
N SER A 519 -59.47 -1.20 11.23
CA SER A 519 -60.22 -1.07 12.48
C SER A 519 -59.80 -2.09 13.55
N LYS A 520 -59.40 -3.30 13.13
CA LYS A 520 -58.86 -4.31 14.04
C LYS A 520 -57.41 -3.99 14.41
N ASP A 521 -56.62 -3.56 13.43
CA ASP A 521 -55.19 -3.24 13.61
C ASP A 521 -54.94 -2.12 14.62
N LYS A 522 -55.78 -1.07 14.61
CA LYS A 522 -55.69 0.04 15.58
C LYS A 522 -55.95 -0.39 17.03
N GLY A 523 -56.73 -1.45 17.23
CA GLY A 523 -57.03 -2.00 18.56
C GLY A 523 -56.02 -3.03 19.07
N GLU A 524 -55.13 -3.55 18.20
CA GLU A 524 -54.12 -4.54 18.58
C GLU A 524 -52.99 -3.88 19.36
N LYS A 525 -52.76 -4.39 20.58
CA LYS A 525 -51.65 -3.99 21.46
C LYS A 525 -50.43 -4.87 21.22
N ASN A 526 -49.27 -4.41 21.70
CA ASN A 526 -48.05 -5.22 21.72
C ASN A 526 -48.28 -6.43 22.65
N PHE A 527 -47.93 -7.62 22.17
CA PHE A 527 -48.26 -8.87 22.86
C PHE A 527 -47.06 -9.50 23.58
N ALA A 528 -45.85 -9.10 23.21
CA ALA A 528 -44.60 -9.56 23.80
C ALA A 528 -43.51 -8.51 23.61
N MET A 529 -42.43 -8.67 24.36
CA MET A 529 -41.30 -7.75 24.43
C MET A 529 -40.00 -8.52 24.69
N SER A 530 -38.88 -8.12 24.10
CA SER A 530 -37.54 -8.59 24.45
C SER A 530 -36.54 -7.42 24.44
N TYR A 531 -35.46 -7.52 25.21
CA TYR A 531 -34.47 -6.45 25.27
C TYR A 531 -33.05 -7.00 25.38
N VAL A 532 -32.06 -6.16 25.06
CA VAL A 532 -30.64 -6.49 25.21
C VAL A 532 -29.83 -5.23 25.54
N LYS A 533 -28.92 -5.32 26.52
CA LYS A 533 -27.97 -4.24 26.83
C LYS A 533 -26.80 -4.31 25.85
N LEU A 534 -26.38 -3.16 25.31
CA LEU A 534 -25.27 -3.10 24.36
C LEU A 534 -23.90 -3.19 25.05
N MET A 535 -23.84 -2.83 26.34
CA MET A 535 -22.68 -3.01 27.20
C MET A 535 -23.01 -3.98 28.34
N LYS A 536 -22.04 -4.82 28.67
CA LYS A 536 -22.08 -5.71 29.84
C LYS A 536 -21.76 -4.94 31.11
N GLU A 537 -22.07 -5.54 32.26
CA GLU A 537 -21.74 -4.97 33.58
C GLU A 537 -20.22 -4.81 33.79
N ASP A 538 -19.41 -5.64 33.13
CA ASP A 538 -17.94 -5.54 33.14
C ASP A 538 -17.40 -4.34 32.33
N GLY A 539 -18.27 -3.64 31.61
CA GLY A 539 -17.92 -2.47 30.79
C GLY A 539 -17.42 -2.80 29.37
N THR A 540 -17.38 -4.07 28.97
CA THR A 540 -17.14 -4.49 27.58
C THR A 540 -18.43 -4.40 26.76
N THR A 541 -18.29 -4.29 25.43
CA THR A 541 -19.46 -4.36 24.55
C THR A 541 -19.98 -5.79 24.43
N LEU A 542 -21.22 -5.90 23.97
CA LEU A 542 -21.80 -7.18 23.59
C LEU A 542 -20.91 -7.89 22.55
N HIS A 543 -20.70 -9.20 22.73
CA HIS A 543 -19.94 -10.01 21.77
C HIS A 543 -20.66 -10.12 20.44
N ASP A 544 -19.88 -10.15 19.37
CA ASP A 544 -20.40 -10.40 18.03
C ASP A 544 -20.92 -11.84 17.90
N GLY A 545 -21.99 -12.00 17.14
CA GLY A 545 -22.58 -13.31 16.89
C GLY A 545 -24.09 -13.34 17.05
N CYS A 546 -24.64 -14.54 17.23
CA CYS A 546 -26.07 -14.78 17.39
C CYS A 546 -26.47 -14.78 18.86
N HIS A 547 -27.59 -14.15 19.18
CA HIS A 547 -28.10 -13.95 20.52
C HIS A 547 -29.56 -14.39 20.59
N ASP A 548 -29.84 -15.40 21.40
CA ASP A 548 -31.20 -15.85 21.67
C ASP A 548 -31.76 -15.11 22.88
N LEU A 549 -32.70 -14.19 22.59
CA LEU A 549 -33.30 -13.31 23.59
C LEU A 549 -34.51 -13.96 24.27
N VAL A 550 -34.70 -13.61 25.53
CA VAL A 550 -35.88 -14.02 26.30
C VAL A 550 -37.08 -13.17 25.89
N VAL A 551 -38.18 -13.84 25.53
CA VAL A 551 -39.44 -13.17 25.17
C VAL A 551 -40.31 -13.02 26.43
N LEU A 552 -40.54 -11.77 26.84
CA LEU A 552 -41.34 -11.36 27.98
C LEU A 552 -42.79 -11.04 27.57
N LYS A 553 -43.76 -11.46 28.38
CA LYS A 553 -45.20 -11.24 28.18
C LYS A 553 -45.85 -10.61 29.41
N GLY A 554 -46.81 -9.72 29.21
CA GLY A 554 -47.49 -8.96 30.27
C GLY A 554 -48.26 -7.76 29.72
N ASP A 555 -48.57 -6.78 30.57
CA ASP A 555 -49.28 -5.57 30.16
C ASP A 555 -48.37 -4.61 29.38
N SER A 556 -48.90 -4.00 28.31
CA SER A 556 -48.15 -3.07 27.44
C SER A 556 -47.46 -1.94 28.20
N LYS A 557 -48.09 -1.38 29.24
CA LYS A 557 -47.48 -0.31 30.06
C LYS A 557 -46.27 -0.80 30.86
N LYS A 558 -46.31 -2.05 31.33
CA LYS A 558 -45.20 -2.66 32.08
C LYS A 558 -44.07 -3.11 31.15
N MET A 559 -44.38 -3.44 29.90
CA MET A 559 -43.36 -3.73 28.88
C MET A 559 -42.56 -2.49 28.48
N GLU A 560 -43.11 -1.30 28.66
CA GLU A 560 -42.42 -0.03 28.37
C GLU A 560 -41.58 0.48 29.57
N ASP A 561 -41.84 -0.02 30.78
CA ASP A 561 -41.15 0.37 32.01
C ASP A 561 -39.80 -0.35 32.14
N ALA A 562 -38.70 0.41 32.02
CA ALA A 562 -37.34 -0.10 32.09
C ALA A 562 -37.02 -0.76 33.44
N SER A 563 -37.56 -0.25 34.55
CA SER A 563 -37.32 -0.81 35.87
C SER A 563 -37.87 -2.24 36.01
N ALA A 564 -38.95 -2.55 35.28
CA ALA A 564 -39.63 -3.83 35.34
C ALA A 564 -38.90 -4.94 34.56
N TYR A 565 -38.30 -4.63 33.41
CA TYR A 565 -37.62 -5.65 32.59
C TYR A 565 -36.09 -5.67 32.72
N LEU A 566 -35.42 -4.57 33.07
CA LEU A 566 -33.95 -4.54 33.20
C LEU A 566 -33.43 -5.41 34.36
N THR A 567 -34.30 -5.78 35.30
CA THR A 567 -34.00 -6.69 36.41
C THR A 567 -34.10 -8.17 36.02
N LEU A 568 -34.70 -8.48 34.87
CA LEU A 568 -34.87 -9.84 34.34
C LEU A 568 -33.73 -10.19 33.37
N PRO A 569 -33.32 -11.45 33.24
CA PRO A 569 -32.26 -11.83 32.31
C PRO A 569 -32.66 -11.57 30.84
N SER A 570 -31.75 -11.00 30.06
CA SER A 570 -31.95 -10.71 28.62
C SER A 570 -31.72 -11.94 27.73
N TYR A 571 -30.85 -12.87 28.13
CA TYR A 571 -30.45 -14.05 27.35
C TYR A 571 -31.08 -15.33 27.86
N ARG A 572 -31.38 -16.23 26.93
CA ARG A 572 -31.76 -17.60 27.26
C ARG A 572 -30.50 -18.38 27.63
N HIS A 573 -30.21 -18.54 28.92
CA HIS A 573 -29.15 -19.46 29.34
C HIS A 573 -29.49 -20.88 28.89
N HIS A 574 -28.62 -21.49 28.10
CA HIS A 574 -28.68 -22.90 27.76
C HIS A 574 -28.26 -23.71 28.99
N VAL A 575 -29.11 -23.75 30.02
CA VAL A 575 -28.92 -24.67 31.14
C VAL A 575 -29.15 -26.07 30.59
N GLU A 576 -28.07 -26.85 30.45
CA GLU A 576 -28.14 -28.29 30.34
C GLU A 576 -28.94 -28.82 31.54
N ASN A 577 -30.24 -29.05 31.34
CA ASN A 577 -31.09 -29.72 32.31
C ASN A 577 -30.72 -31.21 32.38
N LYS A 578 -29.61 -31.52 33.06
CA LYS A 578 -29.45 -32.81 33.73
C LYS A 578 -29.90 -32.66 35.17
N GLY A 579 -31.14 -33.07 35.42
CA GLY A 579 -31.61 -33.45 36.75
C GLY A 579 -31.98 -32.31 37.69
N ALA A 580 -33.16 -31.71 37.48
CA ALA A 580 -33.92 -31.16 38.60
C ALA A 580 -35.42 -31.29 38.31
N THR A 581 -36.01 -32.29 38.95
CA THR A 581 -37.45 -32.47 39.12
C THR A 581 -38.12 -31.21 39.65
N LEU A 582 -39.26 -30.84 39.04
CA LEU A 582 -40.33 -30.01 39.63
C LEU A 582 -39.87 -28.72 40.33
N SER A 583 -39.61 -27.66 39.55
CA SER A 583 -39.81 -26.29 40.05
C SER A 583 -40.80 -25.55 39.16
N ARG A 584 -42.06 -25.56 39.60
CA ARG A 584 -43.08 -24.60 39.16
C ARG A 584 -42.70 -23.23 39.71
N SER A 585 -42.76 -22.22 38.85
CA SER A 585 -42.72 -20.77 39.15
C SER A 585 -41.34 -20.13 39.15
N TYR A 586 -40.82 -19.77 37.96
CA TYR A 586 -40.17 -18.46 37.86
C TYR A 586 -41.28 -17.41 37.96
N SER A 587 -41.44 -16.92 39.17
CA SER A 587 -42.43 -15.94 39.60
C SER A 587 -42.36 -14.67 38.77
N SER A 588 -43.53 -14.05 38.59
CA SER A 588 -43.76 -12.75 37.97
C SER A 588 -43.11 -11.60 38.77
N VAL A 589 -41.78 -11.53 38.81
CA VAL A 589 -41.08 -10.37 39.36
C VAL A 589 -41.28 -9.20 38.39
N GLY A 590 -41.85 -8.09 38.86
CA GLY A 590 -42.13 -6.89 38.03
C GLY A 590 -43.43 -6.96 37.19
N GLY A 591 -44.25 -8.00 37.31
CA GLY A 591 -45.51 -8.12 36.55
C GLY A 591 -45.35 -8.49 35.07
N LEU A 592 -44.15 -8.94 34.66
CA LEU A 592 -43.86 -9.59 33.39
C LEU A 592 -43.61 -11.08 33.62
N SER A 593 -43.95 -11.90 32.62
CA SER A 593 -43.77 -13.35 32.63
C SER A 593 -42.86 -13.78 31.49
N VAL A 594 -41.96 -14.72 31.75
CA VAL A 594 -41.03 -15.25 30.74
C VAL A 594 -41.74 -16.32 29.91
N SER A 595 -41.76 -16.16 28.58
CA SER A 595 -42.32 -17.17 27.67
C SER A 595 -41.25 -18.21 27.32
N SER A 596 -41.47 -19.47 27.69
CA SER A 596 -40.56 -20.58 27.33
C SER A 596 -40.77 -21.12 25.91
N ARG A 597 -41.90 -20.79 25.27
CA ARG A 597 -42.30 -21.33 23.95
C ARG A 597 -41.89 -20.45 22.77
N ASP A 598 -41.87 -19.14 22.97
CA ASP A 598 -41.49 -18.21 21.90
C ASP A 598 -39.96 -18.05 21.86
N VAL A 599 -39.42 -17.92 20.66
CA VAL A 599 -37.97 -17.73 20.43
C VAL A 599 -37.78 -16.49 19.57
N PHE A 600 -36.79 -15.67 19.91
CA PHE A 600 -36.38 -14.53 19.10
C PHE A 600 -34.87 -14.45 19.08
N SER A 601 -34.30 -14.47 17.87
CA SER A 601 -32.85 -14.48 17.67
C SER A 601 -32.43 -13.23 16.91
N ILE A 602 -31.41 -12.54 17.41
CA ILE A 602 -30.75 -11.43 16.73
C ILE A 602 -29.29 -11.78 16.49
N SER A 603 -28.63 -11.06 15.58
CA SER A 603 -27.18 -11.07 15.48
C SER A 603 -26.63 -9.66 15.64
N THR A 604 -25.53 -9.53 16.37
CA THR A 604 -24.83 -8.25 16.55
C THR A 604 -23.44 -8.30 15.93
N LEU A 605 -23.04 -7.18 15.34
CA LEU A 605 -21.70 -6.92 14.84
C LEU A 605 -21.29 -5.50 15.24
N VAL A 606 -20.39 -5.40 16.22
CA VAL A 606 -19.88 -4.14 16.78
C VAL A 606 -18.59 -3.76 16.08
N CYS A 607 -18.64 -2.69 15.29
CA CYS A 607 -17.50 -2.10 14.59
C CYS A 607 -17.06 -0.82 15.31
N SER A 608 -16.39 -0.97 16.46
CA SER A 608 -15.87 0.15 17.26
C SER A 608 -14.35 0.15 17.34
N THR A 609 -13.72 1.30 17.09
CA THR A 609 -12.28 1.52 17.36
C THR A 609 -12.03 2.05 18.77
N LYS A 610 -13.09 2.24 19.58
CA LYS A 610 -12.97 2.75 20.97
C LYS A 610 -13.53 1.82 22.05
N LEU A 611 -14.40 0.88 21.68
CA LEU A 611 -15.02 -0.05 22.62
C LEU A 611 -14.62 -1.49 22.30
N THR A 612 -13.91 -2.12 23.24
CA THR A 612 -13.41 -3.50 23.09
C THR A 612 -14.43 -4.52 23.58
N GLN A 613 -14.35 -5.73 23.03
CA GLN A 613 -15.13 -6.88 23.51
C GLN A 613 -14.34 -7.69 24.53
N ASN A 614 -13.02 -7.58 24.53
CA ASN A 614 -12.15 -8.27 25.46
C ASN A 614 -11.92 -7.51 26.76
N VAL A 615 -12.06 -8.25 27.86
CA VAL A 615 -11.95 -7.74 29.23
C VAL A 615 -10.51 -7.36 29.59
N GLY A 616 -9.50 -8.12 29.14
CA GLY A 616 -8.09 -7.84 29.40
C GLY A 616 -7.62 -6.56 28.71
N LEU A 617 -8.01 -6.39 27.44
CA LEU A 617 -7.71 -5.17 26.69
C LEU A 617 -8.46 -3.96 27.26
N LEU A 618 -9.73 -4.11 27.64
CA LEU A 618 -10.47 -3.04 28.31
C LEU A 618 -9.84 -2.65 29.64
N GLY A 619 -9.41 -3.65 30.42
CA GLY A 619 -8.73 -3.46 31.70
C GLY A 619 -7.42 -2.68 31.53
N LEU A 620 -6.70 -2.89 30.43
CA LEU A 620 -5.53 -2.11 30.06
C LEU A 620 -5.90 -0.68 29.62
N LEU A 621 -6.91 -0.50 28.78
CA LEU A 621 -7.32 0.84 28.32
C LEU A 621 -7.88 1.71 29.45
N LYS A 622 -8.57 1.09 30.42
CA LYS A 622 -9.12 1.74 31.62
C LYS A 622 -8.31 1.44 32.87
N TRP A 623 -7.01 1.24 32.74
CA TRP A 623 -6.13 0.82 33.84
C TRP A 623 -6.20 1.75 35.07
N ARG A 624 -6.38 3.06 34.86
CA ARG A 624 -6.54 4.05 35.94
C ARG A 624 -7.74 3.78 36.86
N MET A 625 -8.78 3.09 36.37
CA MET A 625 -9.97 2.76 37.17
C MET A 625 -9.73 1.59 38.14
N LYS A 626 -8.81 0.67 37.80
CA LYS A 626 -8.49 -0.53 38.59
C LYS A 626 -6.98 -0.82 38.54
N PRO A 627 -6.13 0.00 39.19
CA PRO A 627 -4.68 -0.15 39.13
C PRO A 627 -4.17 -1.47 39.75
N GLN A 628 -4.95 -2.06 40.65
CA GLN A 628 -4.62 -3.32 41.33
C GLN A 628 -4.54 -4.53 40.39
N LEU A 629 -5.23 -4.48 39.23
CA LEU A 629 -5.27 -5.55 38.23
C LEU A 629 -4.30 -5.30 37.07
N LEU A 630 -3.48 -4.25 37.14
CA LEU A 630 -2.64 -3.81 36.02
C LEU A 630 -1.63 -4.88 35.58
N GLN A 631 -0.95 -5.52 36.53
CA GLN A 631 0.01 -6.60 36.24
C GLN A 631 -0.67 -7.76 35.51
N GLU A 632 -1.83 -8.21 35.99
CA GLU A 632 -2.60 -9.29 35.38
C GLU A 632 -3.11 -8.89 33.97
N ASN A 633 -3.52 -7.64 33.78
CA ASN A 633 -3.98 -7.14 32.47
C ASN A 633 -2.83 -7.07 31.45
N LEU A 634 -1.62 -6.67 31.88
CA LEU A 634 -0.43 -6.63 31.03
C LEU A 634 0.00 -8.04 30.61
N GLU A 635 -0.09 -9.03 31.50
CA GLU A 635 0.18 -10.43 31.16
C GLU A 635 -0.89 -10.99 30.21
N LYS A 636 -2.16 -10.68 30.46
CA LYS A 636 -3.27 -11.10 29.60
C LYS A 636 -3.19 -10.52 28.20
N LEU A 637 -2.59 -9.34 27.99
CA LEU A 637 -2.42 -8.74 26.67
C LEU A 637 -1.69 -9.68 25.68
N LYS A 638 -0.73 -10.48 26.17
CA LYS A 638 0.03 -11.45 25.35
C LYS A 638 -0.84 -12.61 24.84
N ILE A 639 -2.04 -12.79 25.40
CA ILE A 639 -2.98 -13.88 25.10
C ILE A 639 -4.16 -13.37 24.26
N VAL A 640 -4.35 -12.05 24.14
CA VAL A 640 -5.44 -11.44 23.36
C VAL A 640 -5.24 -11.73 21.87
N ASP A 641 -6.35 -11.91 21.15
CA ASP A 641 -6.33 -12.09 19.71
C ASP A 641 -5.65 -10.90 19.02
N GLY A 642 -4.63 -11.19 18.19
CA GLY A 642 -3.85 -10.16 17.52
C GLY A 642 -4.70 -9.21 16.65
N GLU A 643 -5.81 -9.70 16.07
CA GLU A 643 -6.74 -8.86 15.30
C GLU A 643 -7.44 -7.81 16.18
N GLU A 644 -7.72 -8.10 17.45
CA GLU A 644 -8.30 -7.12 18.36
C GLU A 644 -7.25 -6.09 18.78
N VAL A 645 -6.04 -6.53 19.13
CA VAL A 645 -4.92 -5.62 19.46
C VAL A 645 -4.64 -4.64 18.31
N MET A 646 -4.68 -5.10 17.05
CA MET A 646 -4.47 -4.24 15.89
C MET A 646 -5.57 -3.19 15.68
N LYS A 647 -6.83 -3.48 16.04
CA LYS A 647 -7.93 -2.49 15.98
C LYS A 647 -7.72 -1.33 16.95
N PHE A 648 -7.12 -1.61 18.10
CA PHE A 648 -6.85 -0.65 19.17
C PHE A 648 -5.37 -0.31 19.29
N LEU A 649 -4.59 -0.46 18.21
CA LEU A 649 -3.12 -0.34 18.26
C LEU A 649 -2.67 0.99 18.87
N GLN A 650 -3.26 2.10 18.40
CA GLN A 650 -2.98 3.43 18.91
C GLN A 650 -3.28 3.55 20.41
N ASP A 651 -4.53 3.27 20.82
CA ASP A 651 -4.95 3.42 22.22
C ASP A 651 -4.18 2.45 23.15
N THR A 652 -3.80 1.27 22.66
CA THR A 652 -3.00 0.29 23.40
C THR A 652 -1.57 0.80 23.61
N LEU A 653 -0.91 1.32 22.56
CA LEU A 653 0.42 1.90 22.68
C LEU A 653 0.41 3.14 23.58
N ASP A 654 -0.58 4.03 23.43
CA ASP A 654 -0.76 5.19 24.29
C ASP A 654 -0.95 4.77 25.76
N ALA A 655 -1.77 3.76 26.04
CA ALA A 655 -1.94 3.22 27.39
C ALA A 655 -0.62 2.68 27.97
N LEU A 656 0.12 1.88 27.19
CA LEU A 656 1.42 1.32 27.59
C LEU A 656 2.44 2.41 27.95
N PHE A 657 2.59 3.43 27.09
CA PHE A 657 3.52 4.52 27.38
C PHE A 657 3.04 5.41 28.52
N ASN A 658 1.73 5.64 28.67
CA ASN A 658 1.20 6.39 29.81
C ASN A 658 1.44 5.66 31.14
N ILE A 659 1.28 4.34 31.20
CA ILE A 659 1.63 3.51 32.37
C ILE A 659 3.11 3.69 32.72
N MET A 660 3.98 3.61 31.72
CA MET A 660 5.43 3.80 31.89
C MET A 660 5.80 5.21 32.41
N MET A 661 5.05 6.24 32.01
CA MET A 661 5.30 7.62 32.40
C MET A 661 4.74 7.98 33.78
N GLU A 662 3.57 7.46 34.16
CA GLU A 662 2.94 7.73 35.47
C GLU A 662 3.67 7.01 36.62
N HIS A 663 4.23 5.83 36.37
CA HIS A 663 5.05 5.10 37.34
C HIS A 663 6.55 5.42 37.16
N SER A 664 6.91 6.69 37.03
CA SER A 664 8.30 7.09 36.78
C SER A 664 9.28 6.78 37.93
N GLN A 665 8.77 6.55 39.14
CA GLN A 665 9.56 6.28 40.35
C GLN A 665 9.71 4.79 40.69
N SER A 666 8.96 3.90 40.00
CA SER A 666 9.01 2.45 40.21
C SER A 666 9.34 1.75 38.90
N ASP A 667 10.31 0.84 38.92
CA ASP A 667 10.71 0.04 37.76
C ASP A 667 9.87 -1.25 37.62
N GLU A 668 8.88 -1.45 38.49
CA GLU A 668 8.10 -2.69 38.61
C GLU A 668 7.31 -3.04 37.32
N TYR A 669 6.77 -2.03 36.64
CA TYR A 669 5.97 -2.22 35.42
C TYR A 669 6.79 -2.06 34.12
N ASP A 670 8.02 -1.56 34.18
CA ASP A 670 8.80 -1.19 32.99
C ASP A 670 9.13 -2.41 32.12
N ILE A 671 9.48 -3.54 32.75
CA ILE A 671 9.76 -4.81 32.08
C ILE A 671 8.49 -5.36 31.42
N LEU A 672 7.34 -5.31 32.11
CA LEU A 672 6.07 -5.82 31.60
C LEU A 672 5.56 -5.00 30.40
N VAL A 673 5.68 -3.67 30.47
CA VAL A 673 5.32 -2.78 29.36
C VAL A 673 6.25 -3.00 28.17
N PHE A 674 7.55 -3.16 28.41
CA PHE A 674 8.51 -3.46 27.34
C PHE A 674 8.20 -4.79 26.65
N ASP A 675 7.96 -5.84 27.42
CA ASP A 675 7.55 -7.15 26.91
C ASP A 675 6.25 -7.08 26.07
N ALA A 676 5.27 -6.28 26.52
CA ALA A 676 4.04 -6.02 25.78
C ALA A 676 4.31 -5.28 24.45
N LEU A 677 5.21 -4.29 24.45
CA LEU A 677 5.62 -3.57 23.24
C LEU A 677 6.30 -4.51 22.24
N ILE A 678 7.21 -5.37 22.71
CA ILE A 678 7.88 -6.36 21.85
C ILE A 678 6.88 -7.38 21.30
N TYR A 679 5.87 -7.77 22.09
CA TYR A 679 4.79 -8.63 21.61
C TYR A 679 4.00 -7.97 20.47
N ILE A 680 3.61 -6.70 20.61
CA ILE A 680 2.88 -5.94 19.58
C ILE A 680 3.72 -5.82 18.30
N VAL A 681 5.00 -5.44 18.41
CA VAL A 681 5.90 -5.35 17.23
C VAL A 681 6.10 -6.73 16.61
N GLY A 682 6.20 -7.78 17.42
CA GLY A 682 6.28 -9.16 16.96
C GLY A 682 5.04 -9.62 16.19
N LEU A 683 3.84 -9.16 16.59
CA LEU A 683 2.60 -9.40 15.83
C LEU A 683 2.65 -8.69 14.46
N ILE A 684 3.11 -7.45 14.40
CA ILE A 684 3.20 -6.65 13.16
C ILE A 684 4.21 -7.27 12.17
N ALA A 685 5.26 -7.91 12.68
CA ALA A 685 6.25 -8.63 11.86
C ALA A 685 5.68 -9.91 11.21
N ASP A 686 4.51 -10.40 11.63
CA ASP A 686 3.83 -11.51 10.95
C ASP A 686 3.31 -11.05 9.57
N ARG A 687 3.43 -11.91 8.56
CA ARG A 687 2.90 -11.69 7.21
C ARG A 687 1.40 -11.33 7.21
N LYS A 688 0.65 -11.83 8.21
CA LYS A 688 -0.78 -11.49 8.37
C LYS A 688 -1.01 -10.00 8.64
N PHE A 689 -0.08 -9.34 9.34
CA PHE A 689 -0.23 -7.97 9.83
C PHE A 689 0.80 -7.01 9.21
N GLN A 690 1.54 -7.42 8.18
CA GLN A 690 2.60 -6.61 7.57
C GLN A 690 2.12 -5.23 7.08
N HIS A 691 0.85 -5.11 6.69
CA HIS A 691 0.24 -3.85 6.29
C HIS A 691 0.22 -2.80 7.43
N PHE A 692 0.18 -3.24 8.69
CA PHE A 692 0.23 -2.37 9.89
C PHE A 692 1.61 -1.75 10.15
N ASN A 693 2.67 -2.12 9.42
CA ASN A 693 3.95 -1.41 9.52
C ASN A 693 3.77 0.07 9.17
N THR A 694 3.00 0.39 8.12
CA THR A 694 2.68 1.78 7.74
C THR A 694 1.90 2.52 8.83
N VAL A 695 0.98 1.83 9.51
CA VAL A 695 0.19 2.36 10.64
C VAL A 695 1.10 2.66 11.84
N LEU A 696 2.01 1.76 12.17
CA LEU A 696 2.97 1.94 13.25
C LEU A 696 3.93 3.10 12.97
N GLU A 697 4.43 3.22 11.74
CA GLU A 697 5.28 4.36 11.35
C GLU A 697 4.53 5.69 11.42
N ALA A 698 3.28 5.74 10.92
CA ALA A 698 2.43 6.92 11.03
C ALA A 698 2.16 7.30 12.50
N TYR A 699 1.93 6.31 13.38
CA TYR A 699 1.77 6.54 14.82
C TYR A 699 3.04 7.15 15.44
N ILE A 700 4.22 6.57 15.19
CA ILE A 700 5.50 7.07 15.71
C ILE A 700 5.74 8.52 15.25
N GLN A 701 5.46 8.82 13.98
CA GLN A 701 5.69 10.15 13.44
C GLN A 701 4.67 11.19 13.91
N GLN A 702 3.37 10.85 13.95
CA GLN A 702 2.30 11.86 14.09
C GLN A 702 1.60 11.88 15.46
N HIS A 703 1.54 10.76 16.18
CA HIS A 703 0.71 10.63 17.39
C HIS A 703 1.50 10.37 18.67
N PHE A 704 2.68 9.75 18.59
CA PHE A 704 3.49 9.44 19.76
C PHE A 704 3.94 10.71 20.51
N SER A 705 3.68 10.76 21.82
CA SER A 705 3.91 11.96 22.66
C SER A 705 4.73 11.72 23.93
N ALA A 706 5.22 10.51 24.19
CA ALA A 706 5.93 10.18 25.42
C ALA A 706 7.40 10.66 25.40
N THR A 707 7.71 11.71 26.16
CA THR A 707 9.00 12.44 26.09
C THR A 707 10.13 11.83 26.92
N LEU A 708 9.83 11.11 28.01
CA LEU A 708 10.85 10.47 28.87
C LEU A 708 10.94 8.95 28.64
N ALA A 709 10.14 8.40 27.72
CA ALA A 709 10.11 6.97 27.44
C ALA A 709 11.50 6.43 27.03
N TYR A 710 12.32 7.24 26.34
CA TYR A 710 13.67 6.82 25.94
C TYR A 710 14.55 6.38 27.13
N LYS A 711 14.49 7.06 28.29
CA LYS A 711 15.33 6.71 29.47
C LYS A 711 14.99 5.31 29.99
N LYS A 712 13.71 5.01 30.13
CA LYS A 712 13.21 3.71 30.60
C LYS A 712 13.42 2.60 29.57
N LEU A 713 13.08 2.85 28.29
CA LEU A 713 13.30 1.88 27.21
C LEU A 713 14.77 1.48 27.08
N MET A 714 15.70 2.45 27.14
CA MET A 714 17.14 2.16 27.09
C MET A 714 17.62 1.37 28.30
N THR A 715 17.14 1.71 29.49
CA THR A 715 17.50 1.00 30.74
C THR A 715 17.03 -0.46 30.69
N VAL A 716 15.78 -0.69 30.29
CA VAL A 716 15.23 -2.05 30.16
C VAL A 716 15.96 -2.85 29.08
N LEU A 717 16.19 -2.25 27.89
CA LEU A 717 16.94 -2.90 26.82
C LEU A 717 18.37 -3.28 27.26
N LYS A 718 19.04 -2.39 28.00
CA LYS A 718 20.35 -2.66 28.58
C LYS A 718 20.31 -3.86 29.53
N THR A 719 19.34 -3.91 30.44
CA THR A 719 19.16 -5.04 31.37
C THR A 719 18.97 -6.37 30.63
N TYR A 720 18.13 -6.40 29.59
CA TYR A 720 17.96 -7.61 28.77
C TYR A 720 19.26 -8.06 28.07
N LEU A 721 20.04 -7.11 27.53
CA LEU A 721 21.32 -7.39 26.89
C LEU A 721 22.37 -7.89 27.90
N ASP A 722 22.45 -7.27 29.07
CA ASP A 722 23.37 -7.65 30.15
C ASP A 722 23.04 -9.04 30.70
N THR A 723 21.76 -9.35 30.96
CA THR A 723 21.29 -10.68 31.37
C THR A 723 21.64 -11.75 30.32
N SER A 724 21.43 -11.45 29.05
CA SER A 724 21.75 -12.37 27.95
C SER A 724 23.26 -12.58 27.79
N SER A 725 24.07 -11.57 28.05
CA SER A 725 25.54 -11.67 28.01
C SER A 725 26.10 -12.61 29.08
N ARG A 726 25.37 -12.79 30.19
CA ARG A 726 25.71 -13.72 31.30
C ARG A 726 25.32 -15.18 31.02
N GLY A 727 24.66 -15.45 29.88
CA GLY A 727 24.27 -16.80 29.48
C GLY A 727 22.96 -17.29 30.12
N GLU A 728 22.18 -16.42 30.74
CA GLU A 728 20.86 -16.74 31.28
C GLU A 728 19.82 -16.92 30.16
N GLN A 729 18.89 -17.86 30.31
CA GLN A 729 17.83 -18.10 29.32
C GLN A 729 16.84 -16.94 29.34
N CYS A 730 16.91 -16.06 28.36
CA CYS A 730 15.91 -15.03 28.10
C CYS A 730 15.13 -15.38 26.84
N GLU A 731 13.88 -15.86 26.96
CA GLU A 731 13.06 -16.16 25.77
C GLU A 731 12.70 -14.89 24.96
N SER A 732 12.63 -13.73 25.64
CA SER A 732 12.24 -12.46 25.03
C SER A 732 13.33 -11.81 24.16
N ILE A 733 14.62 -12.02 24.44
CA ILE A 733 15.73 -11.26 23.81
C ILE A 733 15.78 -11.41 22.28
N LEU A 734 15.52 -12.60 21.74
CA LEU A 734 15.51 -12.80 20.28
C LEU A 734 14.37 -12.01 19.62
N ARG A 735 13.21 -11.92 20.29
CA ARG A 735 12.09 -11.11 19.81
C ARG A 735 12.43 -9.62 19.91
N THR A 736 13.08 -9.20 21.00
CA THR A 736 13.57 -7.83 21.19
C THR A 736 14.56 -7.43 20.09
N LEU A 737 15.53 -8.28 19.75
CA LEU A 737 16.50 -7.99 18.67
C LEU A 737 15.85 -7.94 17.29
N LYS A 738 14.79 -8.73 17.03
CA LYS A 738 14.02 -8.61 15.79
C LYS A 738 13.20 -7.32 15.72
N ALA A 739 12.73 -6.84 16.86
CA ALA A 739 11.99 -5.60 17.01
C ALA A 739 12.88 -4.36 17.21
N LEU A 740 14.21 -4.53 17.12
CA LEU A 740 15.19 -3.51 17.49
C LEU A 740 15.01 -2.21 16.70
N GLU A 741 14.74 -2.32 15.40
CA GLU A 741 14.45 -1.19 14.52
C GLU A 741 13.35 -0.29 15.09
N TYR A 742 12.19 -0.85 15.43
CA TYR A 742 11.07 -0.09 15.98
C TYR A 742 11.33 0.43 17.39
N VAL A 743 12.03 -0.34 18.23
CA VAL A 743 12.41 0.12 19.58
C VAL A 743 13.29 1.38 19.49
N PHE A 744 14.26 1.40 18.57
CA PHE A 744 15.09 2.59 18.35
C PHE A 744 14.30 3.74 17.72
N LYS A 745 13.37 3.49 16.79
CA LYS A 745 12.45 4.52 16.28
C LYS A 745 11.68 5.21 17.41
N PHE A 746 11.20 4.46 18.41
CA PHE A 746 10.57 5.04 19.61
C PHE A 746 11.54 5.85 20.48
N ILE A 747 12.76 5.33 20.73
CA ILE A 747 13.80 6.02 21.51
C ILE A 747 14.18 7.35 20.85
N VAL A 748 14.45 7.33 19.55
CA VAL A 748 14.82 8.49 18.73
C VAL A 748 13.70 9.52 18.75
N ARG A 749 12.46 9.12 18.44
CA ARG A 749 11.31 10.03 18.43
C ARG A 749 11.07 10.65 19.80
N SER A 750 11.13 9.86 20.88
CA SER A 750 10.99 10.33 22.26
C SER A 750 12.05 11.39 22.60
N ARG A 751 13.31 11.16 22.21
CA ARG A 751 14.41 12.11 22.41
C ARG A 751 14.26 13.38 21.56
N THR A 752 13.79 13.28 20.32
CA THR A 752 13.50 14.44 19.46
C THR A 752 12.42 15.32 20.11
N LEU A 753 11.34 14.71 20.61
CA LEU A 753 10.26 15.44 21.29
C LEU A 753 10.76 16.10 22.59
N PHE A 754 11.58 15.40 23.38
CA PHE A 754 12.21 15.99 24.56
C PHE A 754 13.12 17.17 24.21
N SER A 755 13.90 17.06 23.12
CA SER A 755 14.78 18.14 22.65
C SER A 755 14.00 19.39 22.23
N GLN A 756 12.85 19.19 21.54
CA GLN A 756 11.97 20.27 21.11
C GLN A 756 11.33 21.03 22.30
N LEU A 757 11.03 20.35 23.40
CA LEU A 757 10.39 20.94 24.57
C LEU A 757 11.38 21.62 25.54
N TYR A 758 12.61 21.11 25.64
CA TYR A 758 13.61 21.55 26.63
C TYR A 758 14.86 22.17 26.00
N GLU A 759 14.80 22.60 24.74
CA GLU A 759 15.89 23.26 24.00
C GLU A 759 17.22 22.47 24.04
N GLY A 760 17.15 21.15 23.93
CA GLY A 760 18.35 20.29 23.87
C GLY A 760 19.09 20.05 25.20
N LYS A 761 18.51 20.39 26.36
CA LYS A 761 19.06 20.01 27.68
C LYS A 761 19.20 18.47 27.82
N GLU A 762 20.14 18.03 28.66
CA GLU A 762 20.49 16.61 28.93
C GLU A 762 21.07 15.79 27.75
N GLN A 763 21.64 16.44 26.74
CA GLN A 763 22.29 15.73 25.61
C GLN A 763 23.44 14.80 26.06
N MET A 764 24.27 15.23 27.01
CA MET A 764 25.41 14.43 27.49
C MET A 764 24.97 13.15 28.22
N GLU A 765 23.91 13.21 29.02
CA GLU A 765 23.39 12.03 29.73
C GLU A 765 22.80 11.00 28.75
N PHE A 766 22.10 11.49 27.71
CA PHE A 766 21.60 10.64 26.64
C PHE A 766 22.75 9.98 25.88
N GLU A 767 23.78 10.74 25.53
CA GLU A 767 24.95 10.22 24.82
C GLU A 767 25.68 9.16 25.64
N GLU A 768 25.86 9.38 26.94
CA GLU A 768 26.46 8.39 27.84
C GLU A 768 25.60 7.14 27.98
N SER A 769 24.27 7.29 28.05
CA SER A 769 23.33 6.16 28.11
C SER A 769 23.36 5.33 26.82
N MET A 770 23.48 6.00 25.66
CA MET A 770 23.63 5.36 24.35
C MET A 770 24.95 4.61 24.26
N ARG A 771 26.07 5.20 24.71
CA ARG A 771 27.37 4.52 24.77
C ARG A 771 27.31 3.25 25.61
N ARG A 772 26.75 3.35 26.82
CA ARG A 772 26.57 2.20 27.73
C ARG A 772 25.72 1.09 27.09
N LEU A 773 24.71 1.44 26.29
CA LEU A 773 23.90 0.47 25.57
C LEU A 773 24.71 -0.26 24.48
N PHE A 774 25.49 0.47 23.68
CA PHE A 774 26.38 -0.11 22.69
C PHE A 774 27.51 -0.96 23.34
N GLU A 775 28.01 -0.57 24.50
CA GLU A 775 28.93 -1.38 25.30
C GLU A 775 28.29 -2.72 25.72
N SER A 776 27.03 -2.72 26.16
CA SER A 776 26.28 -3.95 26.45
C SER A 776 26.10 -4.83 25.22
N ILE A 777 25.86 -4.25 24.03
CA ILE A 777 25.85 -4.98 22.75
C ILE A 777 27.24 -5.56 22.44
N ASN A 778 28.32 -4.80 22.67
CA ASN A 778 29.69 -5.27 22.47
C ASN A 778 30.02 -6.45 23.40
N ASN A 779 29.54 -6.42 24.65
CA ASN A 779 29.67 -7.53 25.59
C ASN A 779 28.90 -8.78 25.12
N LEU A 780 27.73 -8.61 24.50
CA LEU A 780 26.99 -9.70 23.87
C LEU A 780 27.81 -10.35 22.73
N MET A 781 28.49 -9.54 21.92
CA MET A 781 29.36 -10.03 20.83
C MET A 781 30.61 -10.76 21.33
N LYS A 782 31.17 -10.37 22.49
CA LYS A 782 32.33 -11.04 23.11
C LYS A 782 31.98 -12.38 23.77
N SER A 783 30.72 -12.61 24.11
CA SER A 783 30.31 -13.81 24.84
C SER A 783 30.51 -15.10 24.01
N GLN A 784 31.02 -16.15 24.66
CA GLN A 784 31.37 -17.43 24.01
C GLN A 784 30.29 -18.52 24.15
N HIS A 785 29.11 -18.18 24.69
CA HIS A 785 28.04 -19.14 24.93
C HIS A 785 27.35 -19.57 23.61
N LYS A 786 27.03 -20.87 23.48
CA LYS A 786 26.38 -21.42 22.27
C LYS A 786 24.99 -20.83 22.01
N THR A 787 24.26 -20.48 23.07
CA THR A 787 22.94 -19.82 23.02
C THR A 787 23.02 -18.40 22.45
N THR A 788 24.17 -17.73 22.57
CA THR A 788 24.37 -16.36 22.11
C THR A 788 24.63 -16.24 20.61
N ILE A 789 24.99 -17.32 19.91
CA ILE A 789 25.31 -17.28 18.47
C ILE A 789 24.10 -16.77 17.66
N LEU A 790 22.90 -17.24 17.99
CA LEU A 790 21.66 -16.79 17.33
C LEU A 790 21.39 -15.30 17.58
N LEU A 791 21.73 -14.80 18.77
CA LEU A 791 21.58 -13.40 19.17
C LEU A 791 22.61 -12.50 18.49
N GLN A 792 23.85 -12.99 18.35
CA GLN A 792 24.92 -12.30 17.63
C GLN A 792 24.58 -12.16 16.14
N VAL A 793 24.00 -13.19 15.51
CA VAL A 793 23.49 -13.11 14.13
C VAL A 793 22.37 -12.06 14.02
N ALA A 794 21.42 -12.07 14.96
CA ALA A 794 20.32 -11.11 14.95
C ALA A 794 20.82 -9.66 15.14
N ALA A 795 21.75 -9.43 16.08
CA ALA A 795 22.35 -8.11 16.28
C ALA A 795 23.05 -7.60 15.01
N LEU A 796 23.85 -8.45 14.33
CA LEU A 796 24.52 -8.08 13.08
C LEU A 796 23.55 -7.71 11.94
N LYS A 797 22.38 -8.34 11.91
CA LYS A 797 21.36 -8.10 10.90
C LYS A 797 20.53 -6.83 11.15
N TYR A 798 20.18 -6.53 12.40
CA TYR A 798 19.24 -5.45 12.73
C TYR A 798 19.91 -4.16 13.21
N ILE A 799 21.21 -4.16 13.54
CA ILE A 799 21.93 -2.92 13.87
C ILE A 799 22.01 -1.97 12.67
N PRO A 800 22.34 -2.41 11.44
CA PRO A 800 22.44 -1.48 10.31
C PRO A 800 21.14 -0.71 10.03
N SER A 801 19.97 -1.34 10.18
CA SER A 801 18.68 -0.67 9.97
C SER A 801 18.40 0.44 11.01
N VAL A 802 18.94 0.31 12.22
CA VAL A 802 18.81 1.30 13.31
C VAL A 802 19.67 2.55 13.07
N LEU A 803 20.77 2.43 12.32
CA LEU A 803 21.76 3.50 12.20
C LEU A 803 21.20 4.77 11.55
N HIS A 804 20.26 4.61 10.61
CA HIS A 804 19.61 5.75 9.96
C HIS A 804 18.86 6.63 10.95
N ASP A 805 18.10 6.02 11.87
CA ASP A 805 17.32 6.74 12.87
C ASP A 805 18.22 7.34 13.97
N VAL A 806 19.27 6.63 14.39
CA VAL A 806 20.19 7.09 15.44
C VAL A 806 21.03 8.28 14.98
N GLU A 807 21.40 8.36 13.70
CA GLU A 807 22.14 9.49 13.10
C GLU A 807 21.41 10.83 13.28
N MET A 808 20.09 10.83 13.42
CA MET A 808 19.29 12.05 13.60
C MET A 808 19.49 12.72 14.96
N VAL A 809 19.98 11.99 15.97
CA VAL A 809 19.98 12.42 17.38
C VAL A 809 21.36 12.25 18.06
N PHE A 810 22.25 11.46 17.46
CA PHE A 810 23.58 11.16 17.99
C PHE A 810 24.68 11.58 17.00
N ASP A 811 25.84 12.00 17.52
CA ASP A 811 26.95 12.43 16.68
C ASP A 811 27.50 11.28 15.80
N ALA A 812 27.56 11.52 14.49
CA ALA A 812 27.96 10.53 13.49
C ALA A 812 29.41 10.05 13.67
N LYS A 813 30.29 10.91 14.19
CA LYS A 813 31.69 10.56 14.47
C LYS A 813 31.79 9.58 15.64
N LEU A 814 31.10 9.88 16.73
CA LEU A 814 31.06 9.01 17.91
C LEU A 814 30.37 7.67 17.62
N LEU A 815 29.32 7.69 16.78
CA LEU A 815 28.66 6.46 16.33
C LEU A 815 29.62 5.56 15.53
N SER A 816 30.45 6.17 14.68
CA SER A 816 31.48 5.46 13.90
C SER A 816 32.55 4.82 14.80
N GLN A 817 32.90 5.46 15.92
CA GLN A 817 33.79 4.88 16.92
C GLN A 817 33.15 3.67 17.65
N LEU A 818 31.87 3.77 18.02
CA LEU A 818 31.15 2.65 18.63
C LEU A 818 31.01 1.46 17.67
N LEU A 819 30.78 1.72 16.38
CA LEU A 819 30.76 0.70 15.33
C LEU A 819 32.14 0.06 15.12
N TYR A 820 33.22 0.85 15.16
CA TYR A 820 34.59 0.33 15.15
C TYR A 820 34.82 -0.67 16.31
N GLU A 821 34.42 -0.31 17.52
CA GLU A 821 34.50 -1.20 18.68
C GLU A 821 33.63 -2.45 18.51
N PHE A 822 32.41 -2.29 17.98
CA PHE A 822 31.51 -3.41 17.70
C PHE A 822 32.13 -4.44 16.75
N TYR A 823 32.71 -4.01 15.62
CA TYR A 823 33.29 -4.92 14.63
C TYR A 823 34.58 -5.59 15.09
N THR A 824 35.37 -4.91 15.92
CA THR A 824 36.60 -5.48 16.51
C THR A 824 36.32 -6.53 17.59
N CYS A 825 35.13 -6.49 18.19
CA CYS A 825 34.70 -7.48 19.20
C CYS A 825 34.25 -8.82 18.61
N ILE A 826 34.08 -8.93 17.28
CA ILE A 826 33.56 -10.14 16.62
C ILE A 826 34.68 -11.18 16.47
N PRO A 827 34.51 -12.43 16.96
CA PRO A 827 35.52 -13.47 16.82
C PRO A 827 35.86 -13.77 15.35
N PRO A 828 37.15 -13.90 14.98
CA PRO A 828 37.57 -13.96 13.58
C PRO A 828 37.17 -15.23 12.83
N VAL A 829 36.66 -16.28 13.49
CA VAL A 829 36.37 -17.60 12.87
C VAL A 829 34.87 -17.88 12.73
N LYS A 830 34.00 -17.13 13.42
CA LYS A 830 32.54 -17.33 13.41
C LYS A 830 31.86 -16.06 12.90
N LEU A 831 30.73 -16.20 12.19
CA LEU A 831 29.87 -15.08 11.73
C LEU A 831 30.47 -14.17 10.66
N GLN A 832 31.56 -14.55 9.99
CA GLN A 832 32.21 -13.75 8.93
C GLN A 832 31.23 -13.31 7.82
N LYS A 833 30.39 -14.23 7.32
CA LYS A 833 29.35 -13.90 6.32
C LYS A 833 28.43 -12.76 6.79
N GLN A 834 27.90 -12.84 8.01
CA GLN A 834 26.97 -11.85 8.55
C GLN A 834 27.68 -10.51 8.84
N LYS A 835 28.96 -10.56 9.23
CA LYS A 835 29.81 -9.38 9.40
C LYS A 835 29.98 -8.60 8.10
N VAL A 836 30.30 -9.27 6.99
CA VAL A 836 30.46 -8.63 5.67
C VAL A 836 29.13 -8.06 5.15
N GLN A 837 28.02 -8.79 5.32
CA GLN A 837 26.69 -8.30 4.95
C GLN A 837 26.31 -7.03 5.73
N SER A 838 26.52 -7.03 7.05
CA SER A 838 26.32 -5.86 7.91
C SER A 838 27.18 -4.68 7.46
N MET A 839 28.47 -4.90 7.16
CA MET A 839 29.36 -3.85 6.64
C MET A 839 28.88 -3.27 5.31
N ASN A 840 28.29 -4.09 4.43
CA ASN A 840 27.76 -3.63 3.14
C ASN A 840 26.58 -2.67 3.33
N GLU A 841 25.65 -3.01 4.23
CA GLU A 841 24.52 -2.14 4.58
C GLU A 841 24.98 -0.81 5.19
N ILE A 842 26.04 -0.81 6.01
CA ILE A 842 26.62 0.44 6.55
C ILE A 842 27.27 1.28 5.46
N VAL A 843 27.99 0.68 4.52
CA VAL A 843 28.61 1.41 3.39
C VAL A 843 27.54 2.06 2.52
N GLN A 844 26.39 1.42 2.34
CA GLN A 844 25.25 1.98 1.60
C GLN A 844 24.49 3.08 2.40
N SER A 845 24.71 3.18 3.70
CA SER A 845 24.05 4.18 4.57
C SER A 845 24.62 5.60 4.41
N ASN A 846 23.89 6.60 4.88
CA ASN A 846 24.32 8.00 4.84
C ASN A 846 25.56 8.28 5.72
N LEU A 847 25.87 7.44 6.70
CA LEU A 847 27.06 7.57 7.53
C LEU A 847 28.34 7.52 6.70
N PHE A 848 28.40 6.62 5.71
CA PHE A 848 29.60 6.44 4.87
C PHE A 848 29.78 7.56 3.84
N LYS A 849 28.77 8.43 3.66
CA LYS A 849 28.91 9.65 2.83
C LYS A 849 29.74 10.73 3.55
N LYS A 850 29.84 10.72 4.88
CA LYS A 850 30.59 11.73 5.66
C LYS A 850 32.07 11.37 5.73
N GLN A 851 32.96 12.34 5.50
CA GLN A 851 34.41 12.13 5.50
C GLN A 851 34.92 11.58 6.84
N GLU A 852 34.51 12.20 7.95
CA GLU A 852 34.98 11.85 9.31
C GLU A 852 34.61 10.41 9.73
N CYS A 853 33.50 9.89 9.21
CA CYS A 853 33.05 8.52 9.47
C CYS A 853 33.86 7.51 8.65
N ARG A 854 34.20 7.86 7.40
CA ARG A 854 35.06 7.03 6.53
C ARG A 854 36.46 6.86 7.10
N ASP A 855 37.04 7.92 7.66
CA ASP A 855 38.37 7.87 8.28
C ASP A 855 38.46 6.82 9.41
N ILE A 856 37.34 6.52 10.07
CA ILE A 856 37.27 5.55 11.17
C ILE A 856 36.90 4.15 10.68
N LEU A 857 35.92 4.04 9.78
CA LEU A 857 35.34 2.75 9.37
C LEU A 857 36.09 2.08 8.21
N LEU A 858 36.60 2.86 7.26
CA LEU A 858 37.28 2.34 6.07
C LEU A 858 38.54 1.49 6.41
N PRO A 859 39.41 1.88 7.37
CA PRO A 859 40.56 1.07 7.73
C PRO A 859 40.18 -0.32 8.29
N VAL A 860 39.06 -0.42 9.02
CA VAL A 860 38.56 -1.71 9.56
C VAL A 860 38.02 -2.58 8.43
N ILE A 861 37.18 -2.00 7.58
CA ILE A 861 36.55 -2.71 6.47
C ILE A 861 37.62 -3.22 5.49
N THR A 862 38.62 -2.39 5.17
CA THR A 862 39.71 -2.79 4.27
C THR A 862 40.62 -3.85 4.87
N LYS A 863 40.90 -3.79 6.18
CA LYS A 863 41.65 -4.85 6.88
C LYS A 863 40.91 -6.18 6.86
N GLU A 864 39.61 -6.19 7.15
CA GLU A 864 38.79 -7.41 7.15
C GLU A 864 38.62 -7.98 5.74
N LEU A 865 38.38 -7.13 4.74
CA LEU A 865 38.36 -7.54 3.34
C LEU A 865 39.68 -8.21 2.93
N LYS A 866 40.82 -7.66 3.35
CA LYS A 866 42.14 -8.21 3.06
C LYS A 866 42.31 -9.61 3.66
N GLU A 867 41.92 -9.79 4.92
CA GLU A 867 42.00 -11.08 5.63
C GLU A 867 41.06 -12.15 5.03
N LEU A 868 39.90 -11.74 4.51
CA LEU A 868 38.92 -12.64 3.88
C LEU A 868 39.23 -12.97 2.41
N LEU A 869 39.89 -12.05 1.69
CA LEU A 869 40.33 -12.24 0.30
C LEU A 869 41.66 -13.01 0.20
N GLU A 870 42.45 -13.07 1.28
CA GLU A 870 43.68 -13.87 1.32
C GLU A 870 43.38 -15.38 1.25
N PRO A 871 44.04 -16.13 0.35
CA PRO A 871 43.81 -17.55 0.22
C PRO A 871 44.35 -18.29 1.46
N LYS A 872 43.44 -18.81 2.28
CA LYS A 872 43.71 -19.92 3.20
C LYS A 872 43.12 -21.20 2.60
N ASP A 873 43.85 -22.31 2.75
CA ASP A 873 43.67 -23.56 2.01
C ASP A 873 42.23 -24.10 1.94
N GLU A 874 41.90 -24.57 0.73
CA GLU A 874 40.87 -25.53 0.31
C GLU A 874 39.64 -25.73 1.21
N LEU A 875 38.50 -25.09 0.87
CA LEU A 875 37.14 -25.63 1.10
C LEU A 875 36.10 -24.85 0.26
N GLN A 876 35.20 -25.58 -0.42
CA GLN A 876 34.14 -25.10 -1.32
C GLN A 876 33.16 -24.06 -0.72
N HIS A 877 33.22 -23.77 0.59
CA HIS A 877 32.42 -22.72 1.24
C HIS A 877 32.88 -21.28 0.89
N GLN A 878 34.08 -21.09 0.33
CA GLN A 878 34.64 -19.76 0.01
C GLN A 878 34.00 -19.03 -1.18
N ALA A 879 33.32 -19.71 -2.10
CA ALA A 879 32.79 -19.05 -3.31
C ALA A 879 31.67 -18.03 -2.99
N LEU A 880 30.81 -18.36 -2.02
CA LEU A 880 29.76 -17.43 -1.55
C LEU A 880 30.34 -16.29 -0.73
N GLU A 881 31.37 -16.53 0.10
CA GLU A 881 32.02 -15.51 0.93
C GLU A 881 32.77 -14.48 0.08
N LYS A 882 33.42 -14.95 -1.01
CA LYS A 882 34.07 -14.09 -2.01
C LYS A 882 33.07 -13.19 -2.75
N LYS A 883 31.85 -13.66 -3.03
CA LYS A 883 30.78 -12.82 -3.63
C LYS A 883 30.43 -11.60 -2.76
N TYR A 884 30.20 -11.80 -1.46
CA TYR A 884 29.87 -10.69 -0.55
C TYR A 884 31.04 -9.71 -0.35
N CYS A 885 32.28 -10.19 -0.39
CA CYS A 885 33.46 -9.31 -0.33
C CYS A 885 33.57 -8.41 -1.58
N VAL A 886 33.20 -8.94 -2.76
CA VAL A 886 33.17 -8.19 -4.03
C VAL A 886 32.02 -7.19 -4.05
N GLU A 887 30.83 -7.58 -3.58
CA GLU A 887 29.70 -6.67 -3.41
C GLU A 887 30.04 -5.52 -2.46
N LEU A 888 30.67 -5.80 -1.32
CA LEU A 888 31.14 -4.78 -0.38
C LEU A 888 32.17 -3.83 -1.03
N LEU A 889 33.14 -4.37 -1.77
CA LEU A 889 34.13 -3.56 -2.49
C LEU A 889 33.46 -2.66 -3.54
N ASN A 890 32.47 -3.19 -4.28
CA ASN A 890 31.70 -2.43 -5.26
C ASN A 890 30.94 -1.28 -4.60
N SER A 891 30.22 -1.55 -3.50
CA SER A 891 29.51 -0.52 -2.73
C SER A 891 30.45 0.59 -2.25
N ILE A 892 31.64 0.24 -1.75
CA ILE A 892 32.64 1.24 -1.30
C ILE A 892 33.07 2.10 -2.49
N LEU A 893 33.41 1.49 -3.63
CA LEU A 893 33.87 2.20 -4.82
C LEU A 893 32.77 3.03 -5.49
N GLU A 894 31.51 2.62 -5.36
CA GLU A 894 30.34 3.38 -5.80
C GLU A 894 30.17 4.66 -5.00
N VAL A 895 30.13 4.56 -3.67
CA VAL A 895 29.99 5.74 -2.80
C VAL A 895 31.17 6.70 -2.99
N LEU A 896 32.40 6.19 -3.08
CA LEU A 896 33.59 7.01 -3.30
C LEU A 896 33.63 7.69 -4.67
N SER A 897 32.95 7.15 -5.69
CA SER A 897 32.88 7.75 -7.02
C SER A 897 31.83 8.86 -7.17
N SER A 898 30.86 8.92 -6.27
CA SER A 898 29.77 9.89 -6.29
C SER A 898 30.14 11.25 -5.66
N GLN A 899 31.33 11.37 -5.07
CA GLN A 899 31.76 12.55 -4.31
C GLN A 899 32.97 13.24 -4.94
N ASP A 900 33.12 14.54 -4.67
CA ASP A 900 34.23 15.37 -5.16
C ASP A 900 35.59 14.67 -4.97
N ALA A 901 36.32 14.51 -6.08
CA ALA A 901 37.56 13.75 -6.15
C ALA A 901 38.62 14.22 -5.12
N ALA A 902 38.59 15.49 -4.73
CA ALA A 902 39.52 16.06 -3.75
C ALA A 902 39.36 15.45 -2.33
N PHE A 903 38.14 15.09 -1.92
CA PHE A 903 37.86 14.60 -0.56
C PHE A 903 37.98 13.07 -0.42
N THR A 904 38.06 12.34 -1.54
CA THR A 904 38.12 10.87 -1.56
C THR A 904 39.51 10.32 -1.88
N TYR A 905 40.48 11.19 -2.19
CA TYR A 905 41.85 10.81 -2.57
C TYR A 905 42.55 9.91 -1.55
N HIS A 906 42.55 10.31 -0.27
CA HIS A 906 43.21 9.55 0.80
C HIS A 906 42.57 8.16 1.01
N HIS A 907 41.25 8.07 0.90
CA HIS A 907 40.50 6.81 1.03
C HIS A 907 40.76 5.86 -0.14
N ILE A 908 40.81 6.36 -1.37
CA ILE A 908 41.14 5.57 -2.56
C ILE A 908 42.59 5.08 -2.48
N GLN A 909 43.52 5.92 -2.04
CA GLN A 909 44.92 5.55 -1.84
C GLN A 909 45.05 4.40 -0.82
N GLU A 910 44.32 4.48 0.30
CA GLU A 910 44.34 3.43 1.33
C GLU A 910 43.79 2.09 0.81
N ILE A 911 42.68 2.10 0.07
CA ILE A 911 42.12 0.91 -0.59
C ILE A 911 43.14 0.30 -1.55
N MET A 912 43.82 1.11 -2.37
CA MET A 912 44.82 0.60 -3.30
C MET A 912 46.01 -0.04 -2.58
N VAL A 913 46.53 0.59 -1.53
CA VAL A 913 47.68 0.06 -0.77
C VAL A 913 47.32 -1.26 -0.08
N GLN A 914 46.12 -1.37 0.50
CA GLN A 914 45.75 -2.54 1.30
C GLN A 914 45.17 -3.70 0.48
N LEU A 915 44.40 -3.42 -0.58
CA LEU A 915 43.58 -4.43 -1.25
C LEU A 915 44.02 -4.76 -2.68
N LEU A 916 44.70 -3.86 -3.42
CA LEU A 916 45.00 -4.06 -4.85
C LEU A 916 45.77 -5.37 -5.12
N ARG A 917 46.81 -5.63 -4.32
CA ARG A 917 47.62 -6.85 -4.45
C ARG A 917 46.82 -8.12 -4.15
N THR A 918 45.95 -8.07 -3.13
CA THR A 918 45.13 -9.20 -2.73
C THR A 918 44.06 -9.48 -3.77
N VAL A 919 43.33 -8.46 -4.23
CA VAL A 919 42.32 -8.57 -5.30
C VAL A 919 42.93 -9.11 -6.58
N ASN A 920 44.10 -8.60 -7.02
CA ASN A 920 44.78 -9.12 -8.22
C ASN A 920 45.11 -10.62 -8.08
N ARG A 921 45.61 -11.06 -6.91
CA ARG A 921 45.88 -12.48 -6.66
C ARG A 921 44.59 -13.32 -6.66
N THR A 922 43.51 -12.81 -6.10
CA THR A 922 42.20 -13.47 -6.07
C THR A 922 41.61 -13.62 -7.47
N VAL A 923 41.73 -12.61 -8.34
CA VAL A 923 41.29 -12.68 -9.74
C VAL A 923 42.09 -13.71 -10.53
N ILE A 924 43.41 -13.72 -10.36
CA ILE A 924 44.31 -14.69 -11.02
C ILE A 924 43.97 -16.13 -10.61
N THR A 925 43.52 -16.36 -9.37
CA THR A 925 43.17 -17.70 -8.87
C THR A 925 41.76 -18.17 -9.25
N MET A 926 40.84 -17.30 -9.64
CA MET A 926 39.44 -17.67 -9.93
C MET A 926 39.20 -18.31 -11.31
N GLY A 927 40.08 -18.10 -12.30
CA GLY A 927 40.01 -18.70 -13.64
C GLY A 927 38.86 -18.19 -14.53
N ARG A 928 39.06 -18.10 -15.86
CA ARG A 928 38.24 -17.34 -16.85
C ARG A 928 36.71 -17.61 -16.86
N ASP A 929 36.22 -18.74 -16.35
CA ASP A 929 34.81 -19.15 -16.41
C ASP A 929 33.98 -18.76 -15.16
N HIS A 930 34.57 -18.05 -14.19
CA HIS A 930 33.88 -17.71 -12.94
C HIS A 930 32.94 -16.51 -13.11
N VAL A 931 31.65 -16.68 -12.75
CA VAL A 931 30.56 -15.67 -12.84
C VAL A 931 30.87 -14.30 -12.20
N LEU A 932 31.87 -14.24 -11.32
CA LEU A 932 32.26 -13.02 -10.58
C LEU A 932 33.42 -12.25 -11.22
N ILE A 933 34.09 -12.80 -12.24
CA ILE A 933 35.27 -12.16 -12.85
C ILE A 933 34.90 -10.83 -13.50
N VAL A 934 33.74 -10.75 -14.14
CA VAL A 934 33.26 -9.52 -14.79
C VAL A 934 33.12 -8.41 -13.74
N SER A 935 32.42 -8.68 -12.64
CA SER A 935 32.24 -7.74 -11.53
C SER A 935 33.58 -7.28 -10.94
N ILE A 936 34.52 -8.19 -10.66
CA ILE A 936 35.82 -7.82 -10.08
C ILE A 936 36.69 -7.04 -11.09
N SER A 937 36.61 -7.39 -12.37
CA SER A 937 37.34 -6.72 -13.45
C SER A 937 36.85 -5.28 -13.63
N PHE A 938 35.55 -5.04 -13.48
CA PHE A 938 34.96 -3.69 -13.44
C PHE A 938 35.36 -2.90 -12.19
N SER A 939 35.40 -3.52 -11.00
CA SER A 939 35.92 -2.89 -9.77
C SER A 939 37.36 -2.42 -9.96
N LEU A 940 38.21 -3.28 -10.55
CA LEU A 940 39.61 -2.98 -10.86
C LEU A 940 39.73 -1.84 -11.88
N ALA A 941 38.99 -1.90 -13.00
CA ALA A 941 38.98 -0.85 -14.02
C ALA A 941 38.59 0.51 -13.44
N LYS A 942 37.65 0.54 -12.47
CA LYS A 942 37.24 1.78 -11.78
C LYS A 942 38.30 2.29 -10.81
N CYS A 943 38.98 1.42 -10.05
CA CYS A 943 40.15 1.82 -9.25
C CYS A 943 41.21 2.51 -10.11
N PHE A 944 41.50 1.95 -11.29
CA PHE A 944 42.45 2.54 -12.24
C PHE A 944 41.95 3.85 -12.86
N LYS A 945 40.67 3.94 -13.26
CA LYS A 945 40.06 5.15 -13.83
C LYS A 945 40.00 6.31 -12.82
N CYS A 946 39.63 6.04 -11.57
CA CYS A 946 39.62 7.03 -10.48
C CYS A 946 41.03 7.58 -10.21
N PHE A 947 42.05 6.70 -10.18
CA PHE A 947 43.44 7.12 -10.00
C PHE A 947 43.96 7.96 -11.18
N TRP A 948 43.60 7.61 -12.42
CA TRP A 948 44.03 8.36 -13.61
C TRP A 948 43.38 9.75 -13.67
N LEU A 949 42.07 9.85 -13.36
CA LEU A 949 41.37 11.13 -13.21
C LEU A 949 42.02 12.00 -12.13
N LEU A 950 42.34 11.41 -10.97
CA LEU A 950 43.01 12.12 -9.87
C LEU A 950 44.45 12.55 -10.19
N ALA A 951 45.23 11.69 -10.84
CA ALA A 951 46.58 12.02 -11.31
C ALA A 951 46.54 13.14 -12.36
N SER A 952 45.52 13.18 -13.21
CA SER A 952 45.32 14.26 -14.18
C SER A 952 44.94 15.59 -13.51
N VAL A 953 44.11 15.56 -12.45
CA VAL A 953 43.70 16.75 -11.70
C VAL A 953 44.86 17.33 -10.89
N LEU A 954 45.67 16.48 -10.23
CA LEU A 954 46.87 16.90 -9.50
C LEU A 954 47.97 17.42 -10.44
N ALA A 955 48.11 16.82 -11.63
CA ALA A 955 49.01 17.34 -12.67
C ALA A 955 48.58 18.72 -13.19
N THR A 956 47.29 19.05 -13.18
CA THR A 956 46.78 20.37 -13.56
C THR A 956 46.81 21.42 -12.43
N THR A 957 46.86 21.03 -11.16
CA THR A 957 46.88 21.97 -10.00
C THR A 957 48.29 22.26 -9.47
N GLY A 958 49.34 21.67 -10.05
CA GLY A 958 50.74 22.07 -9.81
C GLY A 958 51.31 21.70 -8.43
N CYS A 959 50.58 20.94 -7.61
CA CYS A 959 51.08 20.44 -6.33
C CYS A 959 51.44 18.96 -6.43
N VAL A 960 52.73 18.67 -6.16
CA VAL A 960 53.37 17.35 -5.98
C VAL A 960 53.96 16.73 -7.26
N SER A 961 55.30 16.71 -7.30
CA SER A 961 56.07 15.79 -8.13
C SER A 961 55.81 14.35 -7.67
N VAL A 962 54.93 13.62 -8.38
CA VAL A 962 54.79 12.18 -8.19
C VAL A 962 56.10 11.53 -8.61
N SER A 963 56.94 11.15 -7.63
CA SER A 963 58.17 10.42 -7.90
C SER A 963 57.80 9.07 -8.53
N SER A 964 58.45 8.74 -9.64
CA SER A 964 58.28 7.56 -10.49
C SER A 964 58.62 6.22 -9.81
N THR A 965 58.67 6.17 -8.48
CA THR A 965 59.28 5.08 -7.70
C THR A 965 58.29 4.02 -7.21
N VAL A 966 56.98 4.25 -7.34
CA VAL A 966 55.95 3.32 -6.80
C VAL A 966 55.53 2.23 -7.80
N LEU A 967 55.85 2.37 -9.09
CA LEU A 967 55.31 1.48 -10.13
C LEU A 967 56.28 0.43 -10.69
N CYS A 968 57.59 0.47 -10.41
CA CYS A 968 58.54 -0.57 -10.87
C CYS A 968 59.89 -0.52 -10.11
N PRO A 969 60.29 -1.55 -9.33
CA PRO A 969 61.65 -1.62 -8.79
C PRO A 969 62.68 -2.16 -9.79
N ASN A 970 62.27 -2.80 -10.89
CA ASN A 970 63.19 -3.50 -11.79
C ASN A 970 62.69 -3.49 -13.26
N SER A 971 63.10 -2.50 -14.05
CA SER A 971 63.21 -2.68 -15.50
C SER A 971 64.20 -1.68 -16.11
N HIS A 972 65.40 -2.16 -16.43
CA HIS A 972 66.31 -1.49 -17.34
C HIS A 972 65.82 -1.70 -18.78
N SER A 973 64.90 -0.86 -19.24
CA SER A 973 64.75 -0.57 -20.67
C SER A 973 63.80 0.60 -20.84
N GLY A 974 64.29 1.69 -21.44
CA GLY A 974 63.47 2.83 -21.80
C GLY A 974 62.48 2.44 -22.90
N MET A 975 61.19 2.39 -22.55
CA MET A 975 60.09 2.47 -23.50
C MET A 975 59.11 3.53 -23.01
N ASP A 976 58.72 4.40 -23.94
CA ASP A 976 58.06 5.68 -23.72
C ASP A 976 56.73 5.59 -22.96
N ILE A 977 56.66 6.31 -21.84
CA ILE A 977 55.48 6.55 -20.97
C ILE A 977 54.36 7.34 -21.69
N TRP A 978 54.58 7.79 -22.93
CA TRP A 978 53.67 8.66 -23.69
C TRP A 978 52.58 7.93 -24.52
N LEU A 979 52.54 6.60 -24.53
CA LEU A 979 51.53 5.80 -25.26
C LEU A 979 50.27 5.45 -24.43
N TRP A 980 50.27 5.71 -23.13
CA TRP A 980 49.14 5.48 -22.22
C TRP A 980 47.81 6.18 -22.58
N PRO A 981 47.78 7.43 -23.12
CA PRO A 981 46.52 8.12 -23.40
C PRO A 981 45.67 7.48 -24.51
N LYS A 982 46.29 6.75 -25.46
CA LYS A 982 45.58 6.15 -26.60
C LYS A 982 44.85 4.85 -26.26
N HIS A 983 45.33 4.09 -25.29
CA HIS A 983 44.67 2.84 -24.87
C HIS A 983 43.56 3.06 -23.85
N VAL A 984 43.63 4.11 -23.02
CA VAL A 984 42.58 4.45 -22.04
C VAL A 984 41.34 5.07 -22.70
N HIS A 985 41.51 5.86 -23.77
CA HIS A 985 40.38 6.35 -24.57
C HIS A 985 39.70 5.23 -25.37
N ALA A 986 40.42 4.15 -25.68
CA ALA A 986 39.85 2.97 -26.34
C ALA A 986 39.01 2.10 -25.36
N LEU A 987 39.33 2.09 -24.06
CA LEU A 987 38.59 1.34 -23.03
C LEU A 987 37.12 1.79 -22.88
N ALA A 988 36.77 3.01 -23.28
CA ALA A 988 35.40 3.53 -23.26
C ALA A 988 34.52 3.06 -24.44
N HIS A 989 35.10 2.38 -25.45
CA HIS A 989 34.42 2.00 -26.69
C HIS A 989 34.28 0.47 -26.91
N PHE A 990 34.67 -0.37 -25.95
CA PHE A 990 34.61 -1.83 -26.15
C PHE A 990 33.26 -2.42 -25.70
N HIS A 991 32.49 -2.92 -26.66
CA HIS A 991 31.17 -3.51 -26.48
C HIS A 991 31.16 -5.02 -26.16
N THR A 992 32.31 -5.68 -26.00
CA THR A 992 32.37 -7.15 -25.83
C THR A 992 33.37 -7.61 -24.75
N GLU A 993 32.93 -8.51 -23.88
CA GLU A 993 33.69 -9.13 -22.77
C GLU A 993 35.08 -9.67 -23.19
N SER A 994 35.21 -10.20 -24.40
CA SER A 994 36.46 -10.83 -24.86
C SER A 994 37.63 -9.84 -25.05
N MET A 995 37.34 -8.57 -25.35
CA MET A 995 38.39 -7.55 -25.59
C MET A 995 38.88 -6.92 -24.28
N LEU A 996 38.01 -6.80 -23.28
CA LEU A 996 38.37 -6.32 -21.95
C LEU A 996 39.32 -7.31 -21.24
N LEU A 997 39.07 -8.61 -21.38
CA LEU A 997 39.94 -9.69 -20.91
C LEU A 997 41.31 -9.68 -21.60
N SER A 998 41.38 -9.40 -22.91
CA SER A 998 42.63 -9.27 -23.67
C SER A 998 43.48 -8.07 -23.22
N CYS A 999 42.85 -6.93 -22.94
CA CYS A 999 43.55 -5.76 -22.40
C CYS A 999 44.00 -5.97 -20.95
N LEU A 1000 43.20 -6.64 -20.12
CA LEU A 1000 43.57 -7.01 -18.75
C LEU A 1000 44.72 -8.02 -18.72
N GLU A 1001 44.79 -8.97 -19.66
CA GLU A 1001 45.94 -9.88 -19.80
C GLU A 1001 47.22 -9.14 -20.19
N SER A 1002 47.11 -8.15 -21.08
CA SER A 1002 48.24 -7.27 -21.44
C SER A 1002 48.70 -6.41 -20.25
N PHE A 1003 47.77 -6.06 -19.35
CA PHE A 1003 48.03 -5.26 -18.14
C PHE A 1003 48.53 -6.10 -16.95
N LEU A 1004 48.19 -7.39 -16.88
CA LEU A 1004 48.63 -8.35 -15.86
C LEU A 1004 49.98 -9.00 -16.23
N CYS A 1005 50.39 -8.97 -17.51
CA CYS A 1005 51.70 -9.43 -17.97
C CYS A 1005 52.82 -8.36 -17.83
N CYS A 1006 52.47 -7.08 -17.69
CA CYS A 1006 53.38 -5.99 -17.33
C CYS A 1006 53.41 -5.80 -15.81
#